data_AF-A0A075MHS6-F1
#
_entry.id   AF-A0A075MHS6-F1
#
_cell.length_a   1.000
_cell.length_b   1.000
_cell.length_c   1.000
_cell.angle_alpha   90.00
_cell.angle_beta   90.00
_cell.angle_gamma   90.00
#
_symmetry.space_group_name_H-M   'P 1'
#
loop_
_entity.id
_entity.type
_entity.pdbx_description
1 polymer ?
#
loop_
_entity_poly.entity_id
_entity_poly.type
_entity_poly.pdbx_seq_one_letter_code
_entity_poly.pdbx_strand_id
1 'polypeptide(L)'
;MIKLTYIDLSIVIAFLSICLIIGLYKTTKIKTFKDFALGYKNISVTVLVCIIFASSIGAGSTIGVIGKIYEFGAIYVVGQLLVPLSWIIITKIITCNFEQFKECITLTEIIYKLYGAPGRWVVALSSMIISLGSIAAQALALGLVFNYFLGIETGYGILIGYGVITIYSALGGIKAVIHTEIFKFAIFFFIIPISYIVIFSKAGGLENFISYLPESHLKIKLSNENVSLLTSFTLYFLLPGVDPAFIQRCLIAKDTKQLKQALKMITLISLPFSAALCLIAYKMKAVFPNIQPDETLLKFISLLPLGLKGIMVSGLMAIIMSVAEAQINATSIILINDVLKVLRPNMNNALQLIALKATTIVLAISSLALIKLSSNILALIWLVANFWEPLISIPTIAGFLGFRTNSNSFIASVISAIIFTLIGRVIAGEFAIISITLGDIGSALGLFCMHYYQVSKGHIQVQSTPKVARESLLNRITNAIFDPIRNAYKFLISSIKLLAENPGQHKIEIRKFCTFTLSYYFLYSLDVTSSPGHVTFAYLITIGYFFCMVLLFREFIVSKRFLEKYLHYYWYFLITFCLPFVSSYMLFIGFNDPFWVVNGILSAFSLYLFVDARRFLLLYSIGTLGGFILFKQSGFSLEGFQEITTTGRIAYIYLFFLFATLFFLRKREKEQEERVETMHMFGGAMAHEVKSPLATLNMCAVTINNLFQGAFANKQVKGDLCTFTLNTEDANTLAEFTQMLTKVSSQGISTVDGLLASLKSTIIADDKKNISIEECVTASILEYKLLNPEKDGVVINIVENFLFYGSLHYIKRLLSNLLNNAYKYGGRNVEIEIRAESNKLYFRDNGKGISEEDIPYIFDKFYSKSKSGTGIGLAFCKMIMHDMGGYIECKSRLGKYTEFILTFPALKKRKKKKA
;
A
#
# COMPACT_ATOMS: atom_id res chain seq x y z
N MET A 1 33.48 -22.28 -15.16
CA MET A 1 32.09 -22.70 -14.92
C MET A 1 31.97 -23.22 -13.50
N ILE A 2 30.99 -22.74 -12.73
CA ILE A 2 30.76 -23.19 -11.34
C ILE A 2 29.37 -23.82 -11.32
N LYS A 3 29.31 -25.16 -11.32
CA LYS A 3 28.04 -25.88 -11.24
C LYS A 3 27.44 -25.67 -9.85
N LEU A 4 26.16 -25.30 -9.79
CA LEU A 4 25.41 -25.28 -8.54
C LEU A 4 25.40 -26.68 -7.90
N THR A 5 25.39 -26.71 -6.57
CA THR A 5 25.20 -27.96 -5.83
C THR A 5 23.76 -28.45 -5.99
N TYR A 6 23.48 -29.72 -5.71
CA TYR A 6 22.11 -30.25 -5.77
C TYR A 6 21.12 -29.48 -4.89
N ILE A 7 21.59 -28.97 -3.74
CA ILE A 7 20.79 -28.15 -2.82
C ILE A 7 20.51 -26.77 -3.43
N ASP A 8 21.52 -26.11 -4.01
CA ASP A 8 21.30 -24.82 -4.66
C ASP A 8 20.40 -24.94 -5.89
N LEU A 9 20.54 -26.03 -6.65
CA LEU A 9 19.74 -26.32 -7.83
C LEU A 9 18.28 -26.57 -7.46
N SER A 10 18.01 -27.35 -6.39
CA SER A 10 16.64 -27.62 -5.94
C SER A 10 15.92 -26.34 -5.50
N ILE A 11 16.64 -25.39 -4.88
CA ILE A 11 16.12 -24.07 -4.51
C ILE A 11 15.70 -23.27 -5.75
N VAL A 12 16.56 -23.22 -6.78
CA VAL A 12 16.26 -22.51 -8.03
C VAL A 12 15.06 -23.13 -8.75
N ILE A 13 14.99 -24.47 -8.83
CA ILE A 13 13.87 -25.18 -9.44
C ILE A 13 12.57 -24.92 -8.65
N ALA A 14 12.63 -24.97 -7.32
CA ALA A 14 11.48 -24.69 -6.47
C ALA A 14 11.00 -23.24 -6.66
N PHE A 15 11.91 -22.26 -6.72
CA PHE A 15 11.58 -20.86 -6.98
C PHE A 15 10.83 -20.68 -8.31
N LEU A 16 11.35 -21.22 -9.41
CA LEU A 16 10.71 -21.13 -10.74
C LEU A 16 9.35 -21.83 -10.75
N SER A 17 9.25 -22.99 -10.12
CA SER A 17 8.01 -23.76 -10.02
C SER A 17 6.94 -23.02 -9.23
N ILE A 18 7.30 -22.43 -8.08
CA ILE A 18 6.40 -21.62 -7.26
C ILE A 18 5.90 -20.40 -8.04
N CYS A 19 6.79 -19.70 -8.77
CA CYS A 19 6.39 -18.57 -9.61
C CYS A 19 5.36 -18.98 -10.67
N LEU A 20 5.60 -20.11 -11.36
CA LEU A 20 4.68 -20.64 -12.36
C LEU A 20 3.34 -21.04 -11.75
N ILE A 21 3.34 -21.74 -10.61
CA ILE A 21 2.12 -22.18 -9.90
C ILE A 21 1.29 -20.98 -9.43
N ILE A 22 1.92 -19.99 -8.78
CA ILE A 22 1.24 -18.76 -8.34
C ILE A 22 0.64 -18.04 -9.54
N GLY A 23 1.40 -17.93 -10.63
CA GLY A 23 0.96 -17.30 -11.87
C GLY A 23 -0.25 -17.98 -12.48
N LEU A 24 -0.19 -19.30 -12.67
CA LEU A 24 -1.26 -20.11 -13.27
C LEU A 24 -2.52 -20.17 -12.39
N TYR A 25 -2.39 -20.30 -11.07
CA TYR A 25 -3.54 -20.43 -10.17
C TYR A 25 -4.48 -19.22 -10.21
N LYS A 26 -3.96 -18.02 -10.50
CA LYS A 26 -4.75 -16.78 -10.51
C LYS A 26 -5.37 -16.42 -11.86
N THR A 27 -5.12 -17.20 -12.91
CA THR A 27 -5.64 -16.98 -14.27
C THR A 27 -7.17 -17.15 -14.35
N THR A 28 -7.75 -18.01 -13.52
CA THR A 28 -9.19 -18.38 -13.54
C THR A 28 -10.15 -17.25 -13.17
N LYS A 29 -9.64 -16.09 -12.72
CA LYS A 29 -10.46 -14.96 -12.21
C LYS A 29 -10.46 -13.72 -13.10
N ILE A 30 -9.94 -13.79 -14.32
CA ILE A 30 -9.86 -12.64 -15.24
C ILE A 30 -10.97 -12.74 -16.27
N LYS A 31 -11.94 -11.82 -16.19
CA LYS A 31 -13.10 -11.80 -17.09
C LYS A 31 -13.19 -10.54 -17.97
N THR A 32 -12.46 -9.48 -17.63
CA THR A 32 -12.54 -8.19 -18.33
C THR A 32 -11.16 -7.59 -18.61
N PHE A 33 -11.10 -6.65 -19.56
CA PHE A 33 -9.89 -5.86 -19.84
C PHE A 33 -9.39 -5.12 -18.59
N LYS A 34 -10.29 -4.44 -17.85
CA LYS A 34 -9.92 -3.72 -16.62
C LYS A 34 -9.40 -4.67 -15.53
N ASP A 35 -9.92 -5.90 -15.44
CA ASP A 35 -9.38 -6.93 -14.54
C ASP A 35 -7.96 -7.34 -14.92
N PHE A 36 -7.64 -7.37 -16.22
CA PHE A 36 -6.31 -7.69 -16.71
C PHE A 36 -5.32 -6.54 -16.49
N ALA A 37 -5.77 -5.29 -16.65
CA ALA A 37 -4.92 -4.10 -16.61
C ALA A 37 -4.71 -3.49 -15.20
N LEU A 38 -5.76 -3.44 -14.38
CA LEU A 38 -5.74 -2.81 -13.05
C LEU A 38 -5.97 -3.81 -11.90
N GLY A 39 -6.61 -4.95 -12.17
CA GLY A 39 -6.68 -6.08 -11.25
C GLY A 39 -7.58 -5.86 -10.04
N TYR A 40 -7.07 -5.17 -9.02
CA TYR A 40 -7.74 -4.97 -7.73
C TYR A 40 -8.03 -3.49 -7.51
N LYS A 41 -9.24 -3.15 -7.07
CA LYS A 41 -9.61 -1.76 -6.72
C LYS A 41 -9.00 -1.27 -5.40
N ASN A 42 -8.60 -2.17 -4.52
CA ASN A 42 -8.10 -1.86 -3.18
C ASN A 42 -6.87 -2.73 -2.85
N ILE A 43 -5.68 -2.28 -3.25
CA ILE A 43 -4.41 -2.88 -2.81
C ILE A 43 -3.87 -2.16 -1.57
N SER A 44 -3.04 -2.82 -0.77
CA SER A 44 -2.35 -2.17 0.34
C SER A 44 -1.17 -1.31 -0.15
N VAL A 45 -0.74 -0.34 0.65
CA VAL A 45 0.47 0.45 0.36
C VAL A 45 1.68 -0.46 0.21
N THR A 46 1.83 -1.46 1.09
CA THR A 46 2.92 -2.45 1.06
C THR A 46 2.98 -3.20 -0.27
N VAL A 47 1.83 -3.68 -0.74
CA VAL A 47 1.73 -4.36 -2.04
C VAL A 47 2.09 -3.42 -3.18
N LEU A 48 1.60 -2.16 -3.14
CA LEU A 48 1.95 -1.14 -4.13
C LEU A 48 3.47 -0.87 -4.16
N VAL A 49 4.14 -0.84 -2.99
CA VAL A 49 5.59 -0.68 -2.93
C VAL A 49 6.31 -1.86 -3.56
N CYS A 50 5.96 -3.10 -3.19
CA CYS A 50 6.59 -4.29 -3.75
C CYS A 50 6.50 -4.29 -5.28
N ILE A 51 5.32 -3.98 -5.81
CA ILE A 51 5.05 -3.96 -7.24
C ILE A 51 5.86 -2.86 -7.94
N ILE A 52 5.79 -1.62 -7.47
CA ILE A 52 6.48 -0.50 -8.12
C ILE A 52 7.99 -0.74 -8.06
N PHE A 53 8.54 -1.06 -6.88
CA PHE A 53 9.97 -1.22 -6.70
C PHE A 53 10.53 -2.38 -7.52
N ALA A 54 9.90 -3.56 -7.47
CA ALA A 54 10.36 -4.72 -8.23
C ALA A 54 10.23 -4.51 -9.74
N SER A 55 9.22 -3.76 -10.20
CA SER A 55 9.10 -3.41 -11.63
C SER A 55 10.12 -2.38 -12.12
N SER A 56 10.80 -1.67 -11.21
CA SER A 56 11.78 -0.63 -11.53
C SER A 56 13.24 -1.11 -11.37
N ILE A 57 13.47 -2.35 -10.91
CA ILE A 57 14.83 -2.89 -10.68
C ILE A 57 14.99 -4.16 -11.51
N GLY A 58 15.94 -4.15 -12.46
CA GLY A 58 16.23 -5.26 -13.36
C GLY A 58 17.74 -5.50 -13.53
N ALA A 59 18.12 -6.22 -14.60
CA ALA A 59 19.52 -6.52 -14.92
C ALA A 59 20.41 -5.26 -15.04
N GLY A 60 19.95 -4.22 -15.73
CA GLY A 60 20.72 -2.98 -15.90
C GLY A 60 21.00 -2.25 -14.58
N SER A 61 20.00 -2.15 -13.70
CA SER A 61 20.12 -1.49 -12.40
C SER A 61 20.83 -2.33 -11.32
N THR A 62 21.20 -3.57 -11.62
CA THR A 62 21.90 -4.47 -10.68
C THR A 62 23.21 -4.96 -11.25
N ILE A 63 23.19 -5.88 -12.22
CA ILE A 63 24.39 -6.38 -12.92
C ILE A 63 25.15 -5.21 -13.55
N GLY A 64 24.46 -4.36 -14.31
CA GLY A 64 25.07 -3.22 -15.01
C GLY A 64 25.65 -2.18 -14.05
N VAL A 65 24.90 -1.81 -13.00
CA VAL A 65 25.38 -0.89 -11.95
C VAL A 65 26.62 -1.43 -11.24
N ILE A 66 26.61 -2.70 -10.82
CA ILE A 66 27.77 -3.31 -10.15
C ILE A 66 28.99 -3.32 -11.09
N GLY A 67 28.79 -3.69 -12.36
CA GLY A 67 29.86 -3.64 -13.36
C GLY A 67 30.42 -2.23 -13.55
N LYS A 68 29.55 -1.21 -13.64
CA LYS A 68 29.99 0.19 -13.80
C LYS A 68 30.67 0.75 -12.56
N ILE A 69 30.26 0.36 -11.36
CA ILE A 69 30.97 0.72 -10.14
C ILE A 69 32.34 0.03 -10.07
N TYR A 70 32.43 -1.22 -10.54
CA TYR A 70 33.70 -1.96 -10.64
C TYR A 70 34.68 -1.33 -11.66
N GLU A 71 34.15 -0.71 -12.72
CA GLU A 71 34.92 -0.07 -13.78
C GLU A 71 35.32 1.37 -13.40
N PHE A 72 34.36 2.21 -13.01
CA PHE A 72 34.53 3.66 -12.80
C PHE A 72 34.72 4.07 -11.33
N GLY A 73 34.57 3.16 -10.38
CA GLY A 73 34.82 3.42 -8.96
C GLY A 73 33.96 4.55 -8.38
N ALA A 74 34.62 5.48 -7.68
CA ALA A 74 33.96 6.51 -6.87
C ALA A 74 33.01 7.42 -7.66
N ILE A 75 33.31 7.67 -8.94
CA ILE A 75 32.50 8.52 -9.82
C ILE A 75 31.08 7.95 -9.97
N TYR A 76 30.97 6.64 -10.21
CA TYR A 76 29.67 6.00 -10.39
C TYR A 76 28.95 5.76 -9.05
N VAL A 77 29.70 5.57 -7.95
CA VAL A 77 29.11 5.48 -6.60
C VAL A 77 28.35 6.74 -6.24
N VAL A 78 28.88 7.93 -6.56
CA VAL A 78 28.15 9.19 -6.36
C VAL A 78 26.82 9.16 -7.11
N GLY A 79 26.82 8.76 -8.39
CA GLY A 79 25.60 8.59 -9.18
C GLY A 79 24.60 7.62 -8.55
N GLN A 80 25.05 6.44 -8.12
CA GLN A 80 24.19 5.43 -7.52
C GLN A 80 23.57 5.88 -6.18
N LEU A 81 24.27 6.71 -5.41
CA LEU A 81 23.76 7.30 -4.17
C LEU A 81 22.78 8.46 -4.41
N LEU A 82 22.66 8.96 -5.64
CA LEU A 82 21.61 9.93 -6.03
C LEU A 82 20.27 9.27 -6.36
N VAL A 83 20.21 7.94 -6.56
CA VAL A 83 18.96 7.23 -6.86
C VAL A 83 17.86 7.45 -5.81
N PRO A 84 18.12 7.45 -4.49
CA PRO A 84 17.09 7.80 -3.51
C PRO A 84 16.56 9.23 -3.66
N LEU A 85 17.42 10.19 -4.03
CA LEU A 85 17.02 11.57 -4.30
C LEU A 85 16.10 11.65 -5.54
N SER A 86 16.37 10.86 -6.58
CA SER A 86 15.50 10.78 -7.76
C SER A 86 14.10 10.28 -7.41
N TRP A 87 13.98 9.31 -6.49
CA TRP A 87 12.70 8.87 -5.95
C TRP A 87 11.94 9.96 -5.16
N ILE A 88 12.65 10.87 -4.49
CA ILE A 88 12.02 12.03 -3.83
C ILE A 88 11.46 12.99 -4.88
N ILE A 89 12.25 13.28 -5.91
CA ILE A 89 11.88 14.17 -7.02
C ILE A 89 10.65 13.61 -7.75
N ILE A 90 10.67 12.33 -8.14
CA ILE A 90 9.56 11.70 -8.85
C ILE A 90 8.29 11.64 -8.01
N THR A 91 8.42 11.41 -6.69
CA THR A 91 7.29 11.46 -5.75
C THR A 91 6.60 12.82 -5.83
N LYS A 92 7.39 13.91 -5.80
CA LYS A 92 6.84 15.27 -5.84
C LYS A 92 6.17 15.56 -7.17
N ILE A 93 6.81 15.20 -8.29
CA ILE A 93 6.30 15.43 -9.64
C ILE A 93 4.98 14.68 -9.85
N ILE A 94 4.97 13.36 -9.69
CA ILE A 94 3.81 12.53 -10.04
C ILE A 94 2.61 12.84 -9.14
N THR A 95 2.84 13.13 -7.86
CA THR A 95 1.75 13.38 -6.91
C THR A 95 1.15 14.78 -7.01
N CYS A 96 1.76 15.73 -7.72
CA CYS A 96 1.27 17.11 -7.83
C CYS A 96 -0.15 17.18 -8.44
N ASN A 97 -0.37 16.53 -9.58
CA ASN A 97 -1.67 16.52 -10.26
C ASN A 97 -2.11 15.10 -10.64
N PHE A 98 -1.94 14.14 -9.73
CA PHE A 98 -2.28 12.74 -10.01
C PHE A 98 -3.79 12.51 -10.20
N GLU A 99 -4.66 13.18 -9.43
CA GLU A 99 -6.12 12.92 -9.44
C GLU A 99 -6.77 13.13 -10.82
N GLN A 100 -6.28 14.07 -11.64
CA GLN A 100 -6.84 14.28 -12.99
C GLN A 100 -6.55 13.11 -13.96
N PHE A 101 -5.60 12.25 -13.64
CA PHE A 101 -5.18 11.12 -14.48
C PHE A 101 -5.65 9.76 -13.95
N LYS A 102 -6.35 9.74 -12.82
CA LYS A 102 -6.78 8.52 -12.14
C LYS A 102 -7.73 7.62 -12.94
N GLU A 103 -8.47 8.19 -13.88
CA GLU A 103 -9.32 7.43 -14.79
C GLU A 103 -8.55 6.81 -15.96
N CYS A 104 -7.32 7.24 -16.18
CA CYS A 104 -6.46 6.69 -17.22
C CYS A 104 -5.91 5.33 -16.79
N ILE A 105 -5.69 4.45 -17.76
CA ILE A 105 -5.15 3.10 -17.58
C ILE A 105 -3.70 3.05 -18.07
N THR A 106 -3.33 3.89 -19.03
CA THR A 106 -2.02 3.90 -19.67
C THR A 106 -1.38 5.29 -19.67
N LEU A 107 -0.06 5.35 -19.77
CA LEU A 107 0.68 6.59 -20.00
C LEU A 107 0.23 7.27 -21.30
N THR A 108 -0.14 6.49 -22.32
CA THR A 108 -0.63 6.99 -23.59
C THR A 108 -1.93 7.78 -23.46
N GLU A 109 -2.88 7.34 -22.60
CA GLU A 109 -4.10 8.10 -22.31
C GLU A 109 -3.80 9.43 -21.59
N ILE A 110 -2.81 9.45 -20.69
CA ILE A 110 -2.35 10.66 -20.00
C ILE A 110 -1.83 11.68 -21.02
N ILE A 111 -0.91 11.26 -21.90
CA ILE A 111 -0.33 12.13 -22.93
C ILE A 111 -1.38 12.53 -23.97
N TYR A 112 -2.33 11.66 -24.31
CA TYR A 112 -3.47 12.02 -25.16
C TYR A 112 -4.34 13.13 -24.52
N LYS A 113 -4.60 13.05 -23.22
CA LYS A 113 -5.35 14.07 -22.47
C LYS A 113 -4.61 15.41 -22.39
N LEU A 114 -3.27 15.37 -22.41
CA LEU A 114 -2.43 16.57 -22.33
C LEU A 114 -2.15 17.21 -23.70
N TYR A 115 -1.90 16.40 -24.73
CA TYR A 115 -1.33 16.84 -26.01
C TYR A 115 -2.09 16.34 -27.25
N GLY A 116 -3.17 15.58 -27.08
CA GLY A 116 -4.02 15.12 -28.18
C GLY A 116 -3.47 13.92 -28.97
N ALA A 117 -4.00 13.74 -30.20
CA ALA A 117 -3.77 12.54 -31.01
C ALA A 117 -2.29 12.26 -31.37
N PRO A 118 -1.44 13.25 -31.70
CA PRO A 118 -0.03 12.98 -31.98
C PRO A 118 0.70 12.38 -30.77
N GLY A 119 0.38 12.86 -29.57
CA GLY A 119 0.93 12.32 -28.32
C GLY A 119 0.61 10.85 -28.10
N ARG A 120 -0.62 10.42 -28.43
CA ARG A 120 -1.03 9.01 -28.35
C ARG A 120 -0.13 8.12 -29.22
N TRP A 121 0.04 8.47 -30.49
CA TRP A 121 0.77 7.63 -31.44
C TRP A 121 2.27 7.56 -31.14
N VAL A 122 2.87 8.72 -30.81
CA VAL A 122 4.30 8.77 -30.47
C VAL A 122 4.58 7.91 -29.24
N VAL A 123 3.80 8.07 -28.16
CA VAL A 123 4.00 7.29 -26.93
C VAL A 123 3.72 5.80 -27.16
N ALA A 124 2.69 5.43 -27.91
CA ALA A 124 2.40 4.02 -28.15
C ALA A 124 3.53 3.31 -28.92
N LEU A 125 4.06 3.95 -29.96
CA LEU A 125 5.17 3.40 -30.76
C LEU A 125 6.48 3.39 -29.97
N SER A 126 6.81 4.48 -29.28
CA SER A 126 8.04 4.53 -28.48
C SER A 126 8.00 3.58 -27.30
N SER A 127 6.83 3.37 -26.67
CA SER A 127 6.63 2.39 -25.59
C SER A 127 6.90 0.97 -26.08
N MET A 128 6.45 0.64 -27.29
CA MET A 128 6.71 -0.67 -27.90
C MET A 128 8.20 -0.91 -28.11
N ILE A 129 8.92 0.08 -28.65
CA ILE A 129 10.37 -0.01 -28.88
C ILE A 129 11.11 -0.17 -27.56
N ILE A 130 10.78 0.62 -26.52
CA ILE A 130 11.45 0.49 -25.23
C ILE A 130 11.19 -0.83 -24.54
N SER A 131 9.95 -1.30 -24.56
CA SER A 131 9.65 -2.60 -23.99
C SER A 131 10.38 -3.71 -24.72
N LEU A 132 10.39 -3.75 -26.06
CA LEU A 132 11.11 -4.79 -26.81
C LEU A 132 12.60 -4.83 -26.46
N GLY A 133 13.25 -3.67 -26.39
CA GLY A 133 14.66 -3.57 -26.00
C GLY A 133 14.92 -4.01 -24.55
N SER A 134 14.10 -3.55 -23.61
CA SER A 134 14.21 -3.90 -22.20
C SER A 134 13.98 -5.40 -21.98
N ILE A 135 12.95 -5.96 -22.62
CA ILE A 135 12.61 -7.38 -22.58
C ILE A 135 13.77 -8.23 -23.13
N ALA A 136 14.35 -7.85 -24.26
CA ALA A 136 15.49 -8.54 -24.86
C ALA A 136 16.74 -8.48 -23.95
N ALA A 137 17.00 -7.34 -23.31
CA ALA A 137 18.08 -7.18 -22.34
C ALA A 137 17.90 -8.11 -21.12
N GLN A 138 16.66 -8.20 -20.58
CA GLN A 138 16.37 -9.12 -19.47
C GLN A 138 16.49 -10.60 -19.91
N ALA A 139 16.05 -10.95 -21.12
CA ALA A 139 16.17 -12.31 -21.64
C ALA A 139 17.65 -12.73 -21.75
N LEU A 140 18.51 -11.87 -22.32
CA LEU A 140 19.96 -12.08 -22.37
C LEU A 140 20.58 -12.26 -20.98
N ALA A 141 20.23 -11.39 -20.02
CA ALA A 141 20.72 -11.48 -18.65
C ALA A 141 20.33 -12.82 -18.00
N LEU A 142 19.09 -13.26 -18.22
CA LEU A 142 18.62 -14.56 -17.75
C LEU A 142 19.42 -15.70 -18.38
N GLY A 143 19.66 -15.66 -19.69
CA GLY A 143 20.51 -16.61 -20.40
C GLY A 143 21.92 -16.72 -19.80
N LEU A 144 22.54 -15.59 -19.46
CA LEU A 144 23.86 -15.56 -18.81
C LEU A 144 23.82 -16.19 -17.42
N VAL A 145 22.78 -15.94 -16.62
CA VAL A 145 22.62 -16.58 -15.29
C VAL A 145 22.49 -18.10 -15.45
N PHE A 146 21.69 -18.57 -16.40
CA PHE A 146 21.56 -20.01 -16.71
C PHE A 146 22.90 -20.60 -17.16
N ASN A 147 23.65 -19.91 -18.02
CA ASN A 147 24.94 -20.39 -18.49
C ASN A 147 25.98 -20.47 -17.38
N TYR A 148 26.09 -19.40 -16.58
CA TYR A 148 27.12 -19.29 -15.56
C TYR A 148 26.94 -20.29 -14.41
N PHE A 149 25.70 -20.51 -13.96
CA PHE A 149 25.39 -21.34 -12.78
C PHE A 149 24.87 -22.74 -13.09
N LEU A 150 24.09 -22.90 -14.16
CA LEU A 150 23.48 -24.18 -14.53
C LEU A 150 24.26 -24.90 -15.65
N GLY A 151 25.20 -24.21 -16.31
CA GLY A 151 25.95 -24.76 -17.44
C GLY A 151 25.07 -25.00 -18.67
N ILE A 152 23.88 -24.40 -18.73
CA ILE A 152 22.97 -24.48 -19.86
C ILE A 152 23.39 -23.43 -20.89
N GLU A 153 23.49 -23.80 -22.17
CA GLU A 153 23.83 -22.85 -23.22
C GLU A 153 22.87 -21.64 -23.19
N THR A 154 23.41 -20.43 -23.39
CA THR A 154 22.66 -19.18 -23.27
C THR A 154 21.35 -19.19 -24.08
N GLY A 155 21.35 -19.77 -25.28
CA GLY A 155 20.15 -19.90 -26.12
C GLY A 155 19.02 -20.73 -25.47
N TYR A 156 19.35 -21.91 -24.93
CA TYR A 156 18.39 -22.74 -24.21
C TYR A 156 17.98 -22.11 -22.87
N GLY A 157 18.91 -21.45 -22.17
CA GLY A 157 18.63 -20.72 -20.93
C GLY A 157 17.61 -19.60 -21.14
N ILE A 158 17.75 -18.85 -22.24
CA ILE A 158 16.75 -17.87 -22.68
C ILE A 158 15.41 -18.57 -22.89
N LEU A 159 15.33 -19.60 -23.74
CA LEU A 159 14.05 -20.26 -24.06
C LEU A 159 13.32 -20.78 -22.82
N ILE A 160 14.03 -21.41 -21.88
CA ILE A 160 13.44 -21.95 -20.66
C ILE A 160 12.95 -20.83 -19.74
N GLY A 161 13.86 -19.96 -19.31
CA GLY A 161 13.54 -18.92 -18.33
C GLY A 161 12.52 -17.91 -18.86
N TYR A 162 12.69 -17.51 -20.11
CA TYR A 162 11.83 -16.54 -20.78
C TYR A 162 10.48 -17.13 -21.20
N GLY A 163 10.44 -18.42 -21.57
CA GLY A 163 9.21 -19.15 -21.83
C GLY A 163 8.29 -19.19 -20.61
N VAL A 164 8.85 -19.45 -19.41
CA VAL A 164 8.11 -19.42 -18.15
C VAL A 164 7.47 -18.05 -17.92
N ILE A 165 8.26 -16.95 -18.02
CA ILE A 165 7.76 -15.57 -17.89
C ILE A 165 6.59 -15.31 -18.83
N THR A 166 6.77 -15.65 -20.10
CA THR A 166 5.78 -15.38 -21.15
C THR A 166 4.47 -16.12 -20.89
N ILE A 167 4.53 -17.40 -20.51
CA ILE A 167 3.34 -18.23 -20.29
C ILE A 167 2.48 -17.67 -19.15
N TYR A 168 3.05 -17.48 -17.96
CA TYR A 168 2.22 -17.07 -16.82
C TYR A 168 1.82 -15.58 -16.92
N SER A 169 2.64 -14.74 -17.55
CA SER A 169 2.32 -13.32 -17.73
C SER A 169 1.18 -13.13 -18.75
N ALA A 170 1.21 -13.88 -19.87
CA ALA A 170 0.14 -13.89 -20.86
C ALA A 170 -1.18 -14.37 -20.25
N LEU A 171 -1.16 -15.41 -19.41
CA LEU A 171 -2.37 -16.00 -18.85
C LEU A 171 -2.93 -15.21 -17.65
N GLY A 172 -2.07 -14.60 -16.84
CA GLY A 172 -2.40 -14.14 -15.49
C GLY A 172 -2.66 -12.64 -15.31
N GLY A 173 -2.28 -11.80 -16.27
CA GLY A 173 -2.46 -10.35 -16.19
C GLY A 173 -1.93 -9.72 -14.90
N ILE A 174 -2.36 -8.49 -14.58
CA ILE A 174 -1.83 -7.77 -13.40
C ILE A 174 -2.15 -8.48 -12.07
N LYS A 175 -3.22 -9.28 -11.98
CA LYS A 175 -3.56 -10.01 -10.74
C LYS A 175 -2.55 -11.09 -10.41
N ALA A 176 -2.11 -11.88 -11.40
CA ALA A 176 -1.04 -12.86 -11.19
C ALA A 176 0.28 -12.15 -10.87
N VAL A 177 0.58 -11.10 -11.62
CA VAL A 177 1.79 -10.28 -11.44
C VAL A 177 1.90 -9.78 -10.00
N ILE A 178 0.82 -9.28 -9.41
CA ILE A 178 0.84 -8.77 -8.02
C ILE A 178 1.31 -9.84 -7.02
N HIS A 179 0.84 -11.09 -7.15
CA HIS A 179 1.21 -12.16 -6.21
C HIS A 179 2.63 -12.67 -6.45
N THR A 180 3.04 -12.82 -7.71
CA THR A 180 4.40 -13.21 -8.06
C THR A 180 5.40 -12.13 -7.60
N GLU A 181 5.06 -10.85 -7.75
CA GLU A 181 5.92 -9.73 -7.30
C GLU A 181 6.10 -9.70 -5.78
N ILE A 182 5.06 -9.98 -4.99
CA ILE A 182 5.20 -10.03 -3.52
C ILE A 182 6.19 -11.14 -3.12
N PHE A 183 6.09 -12.30 -3.75
CA PHE A 183 6.98 -13.44 -3.49
C PHE A 183 8.43 -13.13 -3.92
N LYS A 184 8.62 -12.64 -5.14
CA LYS A 184 9.93 -12.23 -5.69
C LYS A 184 10.59 -11.15 -4.84
N PHE A 185 9.84 -10.10 -4.47
CA PHE A 185 10.32 -9.01 -3.64
C PHE A 185 10.81 -9.50 -2.29
N ALA A 186 10.05 -10.39 -1.64
CA ALA A 186 10.47 -10.97 -0.35
C ALA A 186 11.80 -11.74 -0.46
N ILE A 187 12.07 -12.39 -1.60
CA ILE A 187 13.33 -13.07 -1.84
C ILE A 187 14.45 -12.02 -1.97
N PHE A 188 14.47 -11.22 -3.04
CA PHE A 188 15.66 -10.40 -3.31
C PHE A 188 15.91 -9.27 -2.31
N PHE A 189 14.86 -8.75 -1.66
CA PHE A 189 14.99 -7.62 -0.73
C PHE A 189 15.82 -7.96 0.52
N PHE A 190 15.67 -9.17 1.07
CA PHE A 190 16.44 -9.60 2.24
C PHE A 190 17.78 -10.22 1.86
N ILE A 191 17.84 -10.95 0.75
CA ILE A 191 19.02 -11.77 0.40
C ILE A 191 20.20 -10.92 -0.04
N ILE A 192 20.00 -9.85 -0.83
CA ILE A 192 21.12 -9.02 -1.31
C ILE A 192 21.90 -8.41 -0.12
N PRO A 193 21.24 -7.75 0.85
CA PRO A 193 21.87 -7.32 2.10
C PRO A 193 22.58 -8.44 2.89
N ILE A 194 21.92 -9.59 3.06
CA ILE A 194 22.48 -10.73 3.83
C ILE A 194 23.73 -11.30 3.13
N SER A 195 23.68 -11.42 1.80
CA SER A 195 24.78 -11.95 1.00
C SER A 195 26.05 -11.12 1.13
N TYR A 196 25.91 -9.79 1.24
CA TYR A 196 27.02 -8.89 1.52
C TYR A 196 27.65 -9.16 2.88
N ILE A 197 26.82 -9.27 3.93
CA ILE A 197 27.28 -9.50 5.32
C ILE A 197 28.08 -10.81 5.42
N VAL A 198 27.57 -11.89 4.80
CA VAL A 198 28.17 -13.22 4.85
C VAL A 198 29.52 -13.30 4.14
N ILE A 199 29.71 -12.57 3.04
CA ILE A 199 31.00 -12.54 2.34
C ILE A 199 31.99 -11.65 3.06
N PHE A 200 31.53 -10.56 3.67
CA PHE A 200 32.42 -9.61 4.33
C PHE A 200 32.98 -10.14 5.65
N SER A 201 32.32 -11.09 6.32
CA SER A 201 32.83 -11.72 7.56
C SER A 201 34.16 -12.45 7.38
N LYS A 202 34.49 -12.88 6.15
CA LYS A 202 35.75 -13.58 5.83
C LYS A 202 36.92 -12.67 5.42
N ALA A 203 36.70 -11.35 5.34
CA ALA A 203 37.60 -10.43 4.64
C ALA A 203 38.61 -9.65 5.51
N GLY A 204 38.61 -9.85 6.85
CA GLY A 204 39.60 -9.26 7.75
C GLY A 204 39.74 -7.74 7.66
N GLY A 205 38.63 -6.99 7.65
CA GLY A 205 38.71 -5.54 7.84
C GLY A 205 38.29 -4.64 6.69
N LEU A 206 37.96 -3.37 7.02
CA LEU A 206 37.64 -2.29 6.08
C LEU A 206 38.94 -1.58 5.71
N GLU A 207 39.89 -1.51 6.64
CA GLU A 207 41.23 -0.98 6.40
C GLU A 207 42.00 -1.87 5.42
N ASN A 208 42.02 -3.19 5.63
CA ASN A 208 42.57 -4.13 4.64
C ASN A 208 41.81 -4.06 3.32
N PHE A 209 40.49 -3.87 3.35
CA PHE A 209 39.70 -3.72 2.12
C PHE A 209 40.02 -2.44 1.33
N ILE A 210 40.20 -1.30 2.02
CA ILE A 210 40.54 -0.02 1.41
C ILE A 210 41.96 -0.06 0.85
N SER A 211 42.90 -0.75 1.50
CA SER A 211 44.28 -0.84 1.02
C SER A 211 44.41 -1.64 -0.28
N TYR A 212 43.49 -2.58 -0.55
CA TYR A 212 43.43 -3.30 -1.84
C TYR A 212 42.68 -2.56 -2.94
N LEU A 213 42.03 -1.43 -2.64
CA LEU A 213 41.30 -0.66 -3.66
C LEU A 213 42.24 0.32 -4.38
N PRO A 214 42.13 0.44 -5.72
CA PRO A 214 42.85 1.46 -6.46
C PRO A 214 42.50 2.87 -5.97
N GLU A 215 43.44 3.82 -6.02
CA GLU A 215 43.18 5.22 -5.65
C GLU A 215 41.96 5.82 -6.39
N SER A 216 41.76 5.44 -7.65
CA SER A 216 40.62 5.90 -8.48
C SER A 216 39.25 5.48 -7.93
N HIS A 217 39.20 4.44 -7.10
CA HIS A 217 37.98 3.95 -6.46
C HIS A 217 37.75 4.58 -5.08
N LEU A 218 38.75 5.25 -4.53
CA LEU A 218 38.69 5.92 -3.22
C LEU A 218 38.55 7.43 -3.35
N LYS A 219 39.22 8.04 -4.34
CA LYS A 219 39.24 9.49 -4.57
C LYS A 219 38.90 9.82 -6.01
N ILE A 220 38.06 10.85 -6.18
CA ILE A 220 37.77 11.42 -7.49
C ILE A 220 38.86 12.44 -7.82
N LYS A 221 39.73 12.13 -8.79
CA LYS A 221 40.69 13.10 -9.34
C LYS A 221 39.93 14.07 -10.25
N LEU A 222 39.98 15.37 -9.98
CA LEU A 222 39.27 16.41 -10.75
C LEU A 222 40.00 16.72 -12.08
N SER A 223 40.00 15.75 -13.01
CA SER A 223 40.38 15.97 -14.40
C SER A 223 39.16 16.40 -15.22
N ASN A 224 39.39 17.05 -16.37
CA ASN A 224 38.29 17.46 -17.28
C ASN A 224 37.39 16.28 -17.68
N GLU A 225 37.97 15.11 -17.91
CA GLU A 225 37.24 13.87 -18.23
C GLU A 225 36.37 13.39 -17.06
N ASN A 226 36.93 13.34 -15.84
CA ASN A 226 36.20 12.88 -14.66
C ASN A 226 35.10 13.86 -14.26
N VAL A 227 35.31 15.16 -14.44
CA VAL A 227 34.28 16.19 -14.24
C VAL A 227 33.15 16.02 -15.26
N SER A 228 33.47 15.75 -16.54
CA SER A 228 32.47 15.48 -17.57
C SER A 228 31.64 14.20 -17.30
N LEU A 229 32.30 13.12 -16.86
CA LEU A 229 31.62 11.89 -16.47
C LEU A 229 30.74 12.08 -15.24
N LEU A 230 31.25 12.77 -14.21
CA LEU A 230 30.51 13.04 -12.98
C LEU A 230 29.28 13.91 -13.24
N THR A 231 29.40 14.96 -14.06
CA THR A 231 28.25 15.81 -14.42
C THR A 231 27.23 15.02 -15.23
N SER A 232 27.67 14.21 -16.19
CA SER A 232 26.79 13.36 -17.00
C SER A 232 26.01 12.34 -16.16
N PHE A 233 26.68 11.61 -15.27
CA PHE A 233 26.00 10.66 -14.36
C PHE A 233 25.06 11.39 -13.40
N THR A 234 25.48 12.52 -12.84
CA THR A 234 24.66 13.31 -11.91
C THR A 234 23.36 13.76 -12.57
N LEU A 235 23.43 14.27 -13.80
CA LEU A 235 22.24 14.69 -14.56
C LEU A 235 21.34 13.49 -14.87
N TYR A 236 21.92 12.38 -15.33
CA TYR A 236 21.18 11.16 -15.64
C TYR A 236 20.42 10.60 -14.43
N PHE A 237 21.09 10.48 -13.28
CA PHE A 237 20.48 9.91 -12.07
C PHE A 237 19.48 10.86 -11.38
N LEU A 238 19.61 12.18 -11.56
CA LEU A 238 18.66 13.15 -10.99
C LEU A 238 17.39 13.30 -11.81
N LEU A 239 17.45 13.07 -13.13
CA LEU A 239 16.27 13.12 -13.98
C LEU A 239 15.43 11.86 -13.74
N PRO A 240 14.18 11.98 -13.26
CA PRO A 240 13.38 10.81 -12.96
C PRO A 240 12.95 10.10 -14.25
N GLY A 241 13.32 8.83 -14.38
CA GLY A 241 12.85 7.97 -15.46
C GLY A 241 11.34 7.74 -15.35
N VAL A 242 10.61 8.00 -16.44
CA VAL A 242 9.15 7.79 -16.51
C VAL A 242 8.86 6.75 -17.58
N ASP A 243 8.96 5.47 -17.22
CA ASP A 243 8.65 4.38 -18.15
C ASP A 243 7.15 3.99 -18.08
N PRO A 244 6.62 3.34 -19.14
CA PRO A 244 5.20 2.99 -19.22
C PRO A 244 4.75 2.05 -18.10
N ALA A 245 5.59 1.09 -17.71
CA ALA A 245 5.24 0.11 -16.70
C ALA A 245 5.16 0.76 -15.32
N PHE A 246 6.12 1.62 -14.98
CA PHE A 246 6.10 2.40 -13.75
C PHE A 246 4.84 3.27 -13.61
N ILE A 247 4.45 4.00 -14.66
CA ILE A 247 3.22 4.82 -14.64
C ILE A 247 1.99 3.96 -14.50
N GLN A 248 1.92 2.83 -15.20
CA GLN A 248 0.80 1.89 -15.05
C GLN A 248 0.68 1.41 -13.60
N ARG A 249 1.79 1.11 -12.90
CA ARG A 249 1.74 0.72 -11.48
C ARG A 249 1.31 1.87 -10.58
N CYS A 250 1.71 3.10 -10.88
CA CYS A 250 1.22 4.28 -10.16
C CYS A 250 -0.31 4.43 -10.28
N LEU A 251 -0.88 4.17 -11.47
CA LEU A 251 -2.32 4.24 -11.73
C LEU A 251 -3.16 3.19 -10.99
N ILE A 252 -2.54 2.14 -10.41
CA ILE A 252 -3.25 1.17 -9.55
C ILE A 252 -3.59 1.78 -8.18
N ALA A 253 -2.89 2.86 -7.77
CA ALA A 253 -3.16 3.50 -6.50
C ALA A 253 -4.60 4.04 -6.41
N LYS A 254 -5.24 3.82 -5.26
CA LYS A 254 -6.61 4.27 -5.00
C LYS A 254 -6.72 5.79 -4.97
N ASP A 255 -5.70 6.49 -4.50
CA ASP A 255 -5.68 7.95 -4.40
C ASP A 255 -4.24 8.48 -4.30
N THR A 256 -4.09 9.79 -4.45
CA THR A 256 -2.79 10.48 -4.38
C THR A 256 -2.10 10.27 -3.04
N LYS A 257 -2.85 10.13 -1.93
CA LYS A 257 -2.27 9.93 -0.59
C LYS A 257 -1.62 8.55 -0.50
N GLN A 258 -2.29 7.52 -0.99
CA GLN A 258 -1.77 6.16 -1.06
C GLN A 258 -0.50 6.09 -1.92
N LEU A 259 -0.54 6.69 -3.13
CA LEU A 259 0.61 6.72 -4.04
C LEU A 259 1.81 7.43 -3.40
N LYS A 260 1.57 8.62 -2.82
CA LYS A 260 2.61 9.40 -2.13
C LYS A 260 3.23 8.62 -0.97
N GLN A 261 2.44 7.84 -0.23
CA GLN A 261 2.96 7.02 0.84
C GLN A 261 3.83 5.87 0.30
N ALA A 262 3.40 5.20 -0.78
CA ALA A 262 4.17 4.13 -1.39
C ALA A 262 5.52 4.64 -1.94
N LEU A 263 5.51 5.72 -2.72
CA LEU A 263 6.75 6.27 -3.30
C LEU A 263 7.74 6.77 -2.24
N LYS A 264 7.26 7.35 -1.12
CA LYS A 264 8.12 7.70 0.02
C LYS A 264 8.76 6.49 0.68
N MET A 265 8.05 5.36 0.77
CA MET A 265 8.62 4.11 1.31
C MET A 265 9.64 3.52 0.35
N ILE A 266 9.44 3.66 -0.97
CA ILE A 266 10.41 3.25 -1.98
C ILE A 266 11.71 4.05 -1.86
N THR A 267 11.63 5.38 -1.72
CA THR A 267 12.81 6.22 -1.45
C THR A 267 13.63 5.64 -0.30
N LEU A 268 12.95 5.30 0.80
CA LEU A 268 13.55 4.80 2.02
C LEU A 268 14.29 3.46 1.81
N ILE A 269 13.65 2.56 1.06
CA ILE A 269 14.16 1.23 0.71
C ILE A 269 15.32 1.30 -0.30
N SER A 270 15.27 2.26 -1.23
CA SER A 270 16.28 2.39 -2.28
C SER A 270 17.68 2.73 -1.74
N LEU A 271 17.77 3.40 -0.59
CA LEU A 271 19.05 3.80 0.01
C LEU A 271 19.93 2.61 0.44
N PRO A 272 19.47 1.70 1.33
CA PRO A 272 20.28 0.53 1.70
C PRO A 272 20.52 -0.39 0.51
N PHE A 273 19.55 -0.50 -0.42
CA PHE A 273 19.72 -1.28 -1.63
C PHE A 273 20.87 -0.76 -2.51
N SER A 274 20.91 0.55 -2.78
CA SER A 274 22.00 1.19 -3.52
C SER A 274 23.36 1.01 -2.81
N ALA A 275 23.39 1.19 -1.49
CA ALA A 275 24.61 1.00 -0.71
C ALA A 275 25.15 -0.45 -0.82
N ALA A 276 24.27 -1.46 -0.77
CA ALA A 276 24.66 -2.85 -0.93
C ALA A 276 25.33 -3.12 -2.28
N LEU A 277 24.79 -2.58 -3.39
CA LEU A 277 25.37 -2.74 -4.72
C LEU A 277 26.78 -2.12 -4.80
N CYS A 278 26.97 -0.91 -4.25
CA CYS A 278 28.28 -0.26 -4.20
C CYS A 278 29.30 -1.11 -3.44
N LEU A 279 28.92 -1.64 -2.29
CA LEU A 279 29.82 -2.42 -1.44
C LEU A 279 30.18 -3.76 -2.08
N ILE A 280 29.24 -4.42 -2.76
CA ILE A 280 29.50 -5.64 -3.54
C ILE A 280 30.54 -5.35 -4.64
N ALA A 281 30.33 -4.30 -5.42
CA ALA A 281 31.23 -3.94 -6.53
C ALA A 281 32.66 -3.65 -6.04
N TYR A 282 32.80 -2.86 -4.97
CA TYR A 282 34.10 -2.55 -4.40
C TYR A 282 34.80 -3.79 -3.84
N LYS A 283 34.05 -4.70 -3.21
CA LYS A 283 34.62 -5.98 -2.73
C LYS A 283 35.14 -6.83 -3.87
N MET A 284 34.37 -6.92 -4.95
CA MET A 284 34.82 -7.66 -6.11
C MET A 284 36.05 -7.01 -6.75
N LYS A 285 36.14 -5.68 -6.79
CA LYS A 285 37.34 -5.00 -7.30
C LYS A 285 38.57 -5.25 -6.45
N ALA A 286 38.43 -5.22 -5.12
CA ALA A 286 39.52 -5.45 -4.20
C ALA A 286 40.06 -6.90 -4.24
N VAL A 287 39.16 -7.90 -4.33
CA VAL A 287 39.58 -9.32 -4.31
C VAL A 287 39.94 -9.83 -5.70
N PHE A 288 39.26 -9.35 -6.73
CA PHE A 288 39.46 -9.79 -8.11
C PHE A 288 39.58 -8.57 -9.04
N PRO A 289 40.79 -7.99 -9.20
CA PRO A 289 40.98 -6.72 -9.92
C PRO A 289 40.81 -6.82 -11.45
N ASN A 290 40.89 -8.03 -12.00
CA ASN A 290 40.89 -8.34 -13.44
C ASN A 290 39.76 -9.29 -13.84
N ILE A 291 38.50 -8.90 -13.61
CA ILE A 291 37.32 -9.60 -14.14
C ILE A 291 36.60 -8.67 -15.11
N GLN A 292 35.92 -9.25 -16.11
CA GLN A 292 34.99 -8.48 -16.92
C GLN A 292 33.91 -7.81 -16.05
N PRO A 293 33.65 -6.50 -16.21
CA PRO A 293 32.69 -5.77 -15.37
C PRO A 293 31.31 -6.44 -15.28
N ASP A 294 30.80 -6.94 -16.41
CA ASP A 294 29.46 -7.55 -16.49
C ASP A 294 29.35 -8.90 -15.74
N GLU A 295 30.46 -9.59 -15.46
CA GLU A 295 30.48 -10.85 -14.70
C GLU A 295 30.67 -10.64 -13.19
N THR A 296 30.92 -9.41 -12.75
CA THR A 296 31.27 -9.07 -11.35
C THR A 296 30.26 -9.61 -10.34
N LEU A 297 28.96 -9.39 -10.58
CA LEU A 297 27.90 -9.90 -9.69
C LEU A 297 27.81 -11.43 -9.74
N LEU A 298 27.93 -12.04 -10.92
CA LEU A 298 27.87 -13.50 -11.05
C LEU A 298 29.02 -14.18 -10.32
N LYS A 299 30.23 -13.60 -10.41
CA LYS A 299 31.38 -14.05 -9.63
C LYS A 299 31.15 -13.86 -8.13
N PHE A 300 30.62 -12.72 -7.69
CA PHE A 300 30.28 -12.51 -6.28
C PHE A 300 29.37 -13.61 -5.73
N ILE A 301 28.28 -13.92 -6.44
CA ILE A 301 27.33 -14.97 -6.04
C ILE A 301 28.02 -16.33 -5.93
N SER A 302 29.00 -16.60 -6.79
CA SER A 302 29.74 -17.87 -6.76
C SER A 302 30.55 -18.09 -5.47
N LEU A 303 30.90 -17.02 -4.75
CA LEU A 303 31.63 -17.05 -3.47
C LEU A 303 30.72 -17.35 -2.28
N LEU A 304 29.40 -17.31 -2.45
CA LEU A 304 28.45 -17.54 -1.36
C LEU A 304 28.48 -19.00 -0.89
N PRO A 305 28.22 -19.24 0.41
CA PRO A 305 28.09 -20.58 0.95
C PRO A 305 26.90 -21.33 0.34
N LEU A 306 26.90 -22.65 0.54
CA LEU A 306 25.87 -23.56 0.08
C LEU A 306 24.48 -23.13 0.59
N GLY A 307 23.46 -23.26 -0.24
CA GLY A 307 22.09 -22.83 0.02
C GLY A 307 21.89 -21.34 -0.26
N LEU A 308 22.71 -20.47 0.34
CA LEU A 308 22.63 -19.01 0.13
C LEU A 308 22.93 -18.64 -1.33
N LYS A 309 23.80 -19.40 -1.98
CA LYS A 309 24.09 -19.28 -3.42
C LYS A 309 22.83 -19.53 -4.26
N GLY A 310 22.13 -20.65 -4.09
CA GLY A 310 20.88 -20.94 -4.81
C GLY A 310 19.77 -19.92 -4.54
N ILE A 311 19.68 -19.45 -3.30
CA ILE A 311 18.75 -18.39 -2.88
C ILE A 311 19.08 -17.05 -3.58
N MET A 312 20.35 -16.67 -3.67
CA MET A 312 20.78 -15.44 -4.35
C MET A 312 20.63 -15.52 -5.87
N VAL A 313 20.91 -16.68 -6.48
CA VAL A 313 20.61 -16.91 -7.90
C VAL A 313 19.11 -16.72 -8.16
N SER A 314 18.26 -17.30 -7.30
CA SER A 314 16.81 -17.13 -7.39
C SER A 314 16.38 -15.67 -7.24
N GLY A 315 16.99 -14.91 -6.32
CA GLY A 315 16.76 -13.48 -6.14
C GLY A 315 17.18 -12.63 -7.35
N LEU A 316 18.31 -12.96 -7.97
CA LEU A 316 18.75 -12.30 -9.21
C LEU A 316 17.78 -12.60 -10.37
N MET A 317 17.36 -13.86 -10.51
CA MET A 317 16.33 -14.23 -11.51
C MET A 317 15.02 -13.51 -11.24
N ALA A 318 14.60 -13.39 -9.98
CA ALA A 318 13.40 -12.66 -9.59
C ALA A 318 13.44 -11.20 -10.08
N ILE A 319 14.54 -10.49 -9.85
CA ILE A 319 14.77 -9.12 -10.32
C ILE A 319 14.65 -9.02 -11.84
N ILE A 320 15.32 -9.92 -12.57
CA ILE A 320 15.33 -9.93 -14.04
C ILE A 320 13.90 -10.19 -14.58
N MET A 321 13.19 -11.15 -13.98
CA MET A 321 11.84 -11.54 -14.39
C MET A 321 10.81 -10.42 -14.13
N SER A 322 10.92 -9.69 -13.02
CA SER A 322 9.96 -8.62 -12.64
C SER A 322 9.90 -7.48 -13.65
N VAL A 323 11.05 -7.01 -14.15
CA VAL A 323 11.08 -5.94 -15.17
C VAL A 323 10.54 -6.41 -16.51
N ALA A 324 10.93 -7.60 -16.96
CA ALA A 324 10.42 -8.16 -18.22
C ALA A 324 8.90 -8.30 -18.20
N GLU A 325 8.36 -8.84 -17.11
CA GLU A 325 6.92 -9.00 -16.90
C GLU A 325 6.17 -7.66 -16.87
N ALA A 326 6.73 -6.65 -16.20
CA ALA A 326 6.11 -5.33 -16.12
C ALA A 326 6.06 -4.65 -17.50
N GLN A 327 7.12 -4.74 -18.31
CA GLN A 327 7.18 -4.18 -19.65
C GLN A 327 6.23 -4.89 -20.63
N ILE A 328 6.18 -6.23 -20.59
CA ILE A 328 5.23 -7.02 -21.41
C ILE A 328 3.79 -6.61 -21.07
N ASN A 329 3.46 -6.52 -19.78
CA ASN A 329 2.12 -6.18 -19.34
C ASN A 329 1.71 -4.77 -19.80
N ALA A 330 2.52 -3.76 -19.49
CA ALA A 330 2.22 -2.36 -19.81
C ALA A 330 2.03 -2.13 -21.32
N THR A 331 2.95 -2.66 -22.13
CA THR A 331 2.92 -2.45 -23.58
C THR A 331 1.82 -3.25 -24.26
N SER A 332 1.50 -4.46 -23.78
CA SER A 332 0.32 -5.17 -24.28
C SER A 332 -0.98 -4.38 -24.07
N ILE A 333 -1.12 -3.71 -22.93
CA ILE A 333 -2.29 -2.89 -22.59
C ILE A 333 -2.33 -1.64 -23.47
N ILE A 334 -1.20 -0.98 -23.68
CA ILE A 334 -1.07 0.18 -24.58
C ILE A 334 -1.46 -0.20 -26.01
N LEU A 335 -0.88 -1.27 -26.56
CA LEU A 335 -1.17 -1.69 -27.94
C LEU A 335 -2.65 -2.07 -28.14
N ILE A 336 -3.29 -2.68 -27.15
CA ILE A 336 -4.70 -3.04 -27.28
C ILE A 336 -5.63 -1.84 -27.07
N ASN A 337 -5.41 -1.05 -26.02
CA ASN A 337 -6.34 0.03 -25.65
C ASN A 337 -6.12 1.31 -26.47
N ASP A 338 -4.87 1.66 -26.77
CA ASP A 338 -4.52 2.93 -27.39
C ASP A 338 -4.28 2.83 -28.89
N VAL A 339 -3.97 1.64 -29.41
CA VAL A 339 -3.78 1.41 -30.86
C VAL A 339 -4.94 0.60 -31.44
N LEU A 340 -5.08 -0.67 -31.05
CA LEU A 340 -6.02 -1.59 -31.71
C LEU A 340 -7.48 -1.17 -31.54
N LYS A 341 -7.87 -0.73 -30.35
CA LYS A 341 -9.24 -0.25 -30.07
C LYS A 341 -9.57 1.07 -30.79
N VAL A 342 -8.56 1.90 -31.05
CA VAL A 342 -8.73 3.12 -31.85
C VAL A 342 -8.95 2.78 -33.32
N LEU A 343 -8.19 1.81 -33.85
CA LEU A 343 -8.34 1.30 -35.22
C LEU A 343 -9.62 0.47 -35.40
N ARG A 344 -10.06 -0.24 -34.37
CA ARG A 344 -11.26 -1.09 -34.38
C ARG A 344 -12.13 -0.86 -33.12
N PRO A 345 -13.03 0.14 -33.15
CA PRO A 345 -13.81 0.55 -31.97
C PRO A 345 -14.78 -0.52 -31.43
N ASN A 346 -15.30 -1.40 -32.30
CA ASN A 346 -16.38 -2.35 -31.99
C ASN A 346 -15.88 -3.71 -31.47
N MET A 347 -14.75 -3.76 -30.76
CA MET A 347 -14.22 -5.02 -30.21
C MET A 347 -14.97 -5.47 -28.95
N ASN A 348 -15.48 -6.70 -28.96
CA ASN A 348 -16.05 -7.35 -27.78
C ASN A 348 -14.97 -7.64 -26.72
N ASN A 349 -15.34 -7.68 -25.43
CA ASN A 349 -14.44 -7.92 -24.30
C ASN A 349 -13.65 -9.24 -24.42
N ALA A 350 -14.27 -10.30 -24.96
CA ALA A 350 -13.59 -11.58 -25.18
C ALA A 350 -12.47 -11.45 -26.22
N LEU A 351 -12.72 -10.74 -27.32
CA LEU A 351 -11.73 -10.50 -28.37
C LEU A 351 -10.59 -9.60 -27.87
N GLN A 352 -10.89 -8.59 -27.04
CA GLN A 352 -9.87 -7.75 -26.41
C GLN A 352 -8.94 -8.58 -25.50
N LEU A 353 -9.50 -9.52 -24.74
CA LEU A 353 -8.71 -10.39 -23.86
C LEU A 353 -7.84 -11.36 -24.67
N ILE A 354 -8.37 -11.95 -25.74
CA ILE A 354 -7.58 -12.81 -26.65
C ILE A 354 -6.47 -12.00 -27.30
N ALA A 355 -6.77 -10.79 -27.78
CA ALA A 355 -5.79 -9.91 -28.39
C ALA A 355 -4.68 -9.51 -27.40
N LEU A 356 -5.02 -9.20 -26.13
CA LEU A 356 -4.03 -8.97 -25.07
C LEU A 356 -3.06 -10.15 -24.93
N LYS A 357 -3.59 -11.37 -24.81
CA LYS A 357 -2.79 -12.60 -24.66
C LYS A 357 -1.90 -12.85 -25.88
N ALA A 358 -2.45 -12.69 -27.08
CA ALA A 358 -1.69 -12.83 -28.31
C ALA A 358 -0.56 -11.78 -28.38
N THR A 359 -0.85 -10.52 -28.09
CA THR A 359 0.14 -9.44 -28.10
C THR A 359 1.25 -9.68 -27.09
N THR A 360 0.96 -10.20 -25.88
CA THR A 360 2.01 -10.54 -24.91
C THR A 360 2.99 -11.59 -25.46
N ILE A 361 2.49 -12.61 -26.17
CA ILE A 361 3.32 -13.65 -26.79
C ILE A 361 4.11 -13.09 -27.98
N VAL A 362 3.47 -12.27 -28.82
CA VAL A 362 4.11 -11.64 -29.99
C VAL A 362 5.23 -10.70 -29.56
N LEU A 363 5.00 -9.84 -28.55
CA LEU A 363 6.04 -8.97 -27.99
C LEU A 363 7.22 -9.80 -27.49
N ALA A 364 6.91 -10.91 -26.82
CA ALA A 364 7.95 -11.77 -26.27
C ALA A 364 8.83 -12.41 -27.36
N ILE A 365 8.21 -13.00 -28.37
CA ILE A 365 8.92 -13.61 -29.51
C ILE A 365 9.69 -12.54 -30.30
N SER A 366 9.09 -11.38 -30.54
CA SER A 366 9.72 -10.29 -31.30
C SER A 366 10.98 -9.75 -30.63
N SER A 367 11.04 -9.78 -29.29
CA SER A 367 12.22 -9.36 -28.54
C SER A 367 13.44 -10.26 -28.81
N LEU A 368 13.24 -11.54 -29.13
CA LEU A 368 14.33 -12.49 -29.43
C LEU A 368 15.08 -12.12 -30.73
N ALA A 369 14.40 -11.45 -31.68
CA ALA A 369 15.04 -10.98 -32.91
C ALA A 369 16.06 -9.86 -32.63
N LEU A 370 15.78 -8.99 -31.65
CA LEU A 370 16.68 -7.91 -31.24
C LEU A 370 17.97 -8.42 -30.58
N ILE A 371 17.92 -9.58 -29.94
CA ILE A 371 19.08 -10.20 -29.29
C ILE A 371 20.20 -10.45 -30.31
N LYS A 372 19.87 -10.88 -31.54
CA LYS A 372 20.86 -11.12 -32.59
C LYS A 372 21.53 -9.85 -33.12
N LEU A 373 20.91 -8.69 -32.92
CA LEU A 373 21.40 -7.41 -33.42
C LEU A 373 22.33 -6.70 -32.42
N SER A 374 22.35 -7.13 -31.16
CA SER A 374 23.14 -6.52 -30.09
C SER A 374 24.25 -7.44 -29.60
N SER A 375 25.47 -6.93 -29.53
CA SER A 375 26.64 -7.64 -28.97
C SER A 375 26.69 -7.60 -27.43
N ASN A 376 26.02 -6.64 -26.78
CA ASN A 376 26.02 -6.47 -25.32
C ASN A 376 24.64 -6.01 -24.79
N ILE A 377 24.23 -6.55 -23.64
CA ILE A 377 23.02 -6.17 -22.87
C ILE A 377 22.98 -4.67 -22.62
N LEU A 378 24.09 -4.07 -22.18
CA LEU A 378 24.15 -2.67 -21.80
C LEU A 378 24.01 -1.75 -23.02
N ALA A 379 24.61 -2.13 -24.16
CA ALA A 379 24.48 -1.39 -25.41
C ALA A 379 23.02 -1.35 -25.90
N LEU A 380 22.29 -2.47 -25.75
CA LEU A 380 20.87 -2.53 -26.08
C LEU A 380 20.03 -1.61 -25.18
N ILE A 381 20.32 -1.58 -23.87
CA ILE A 381 19.64 -0.70 -22.91
C ILE A 381 19.89 0.78 -23.28
N TRP A 382 21.14 1.16 -23.56
CA TRP A 382 21.47 2.55 -23.89
C TRP A 382 20.88 3.02 -25.22
N LEU A 383 20.92 2.17 -26.24
CA LEU A 383 20.30 2.45 -27.54
C LEU A 383 18.83 2.83 -27.38
N VAL A 384 18.13 2.04 -26.58
CA VAL A 384 16.69 2.13 -26.40
C VAL A 384 16.33 3.28 -25.45
N ALA A 385 17.12 3.51 -24.39
CA ALA A 385 16.95 4.65 -23.49
C ALA A 385 17.10 6.00 -24.23
N ASN A 386 18.10 6.12 -25.12
CA ASN A 386 18.32 7.31 -25.94
C ASN A 386 17.15 7.65 -26.88
N PHE A 387 16.34 6.65 -27.24
CA PHE A 387 15.14 6.85 -28.05
C PHE A 387 13.91 7.21 -27.22
N TRP A 388 13.81 6.72 -25.98
CA TRP A 388 12.64 6.92 -25.13
C TRP A 388 12.70 8.18 -24.28
N GLU A 389 13.78 8.34 -23.51
CA GLU A 389 13.85 9.34 -22.44
C GLU A 389 13.66 10.77 -22.98
N PRO A 390 14.43 11.22 -24.00
CA PRO A 390 14.27 12.56 -24.57
C PRO A 390 12.86 12.86 -25.11
N LEU A 391 12.20 11.85 -25.69
CA LEU A 391 10.92 12.05 -26.37
C LEU A 391 9.77 12.22 -25.39
N ILE A 392 9.79 11.49 -24.27
CA ILE A 392 8.61 11.33 -23.42
C ILE A 392 8.80 11.89 -22.00
N SER A 393 10.01 11.84 -21.43
CA SER A 393 10.24 12.19 -20.02
C SER A 393 9.86 13.64 -19.73
N ILE A 394 10.37 14.60 -20.52
CA ILE A 394 10.12 16.03 -20.30
C ILE A 394 8.64 16.41 -20.47
N PRO A 395 7.94 16.06 -21.58
CA PRO A 395 6.50 16.31 -21.69
C PRO A 395 5.70 15.68 -20.55
N THR A 396 6.02 14.45 -20.15
CA THR A 396 5.31 13.76 -19.07
C THR A 396 5.49 14.48 -17.73
N ILE A 397 6.72 14.84 -17.38
CA ILE A 397 7.04 15.61 -16.17
C ILE A 397 6.30 16.95 -16.16
N ALA A 398 6.33 17.69 -17.28
CA ALA A 398 5.63 18.96 -17.41
C ALA A 398 4.11 18.78 -17.18
N GLY A 399 3.51 17.75 -17.78
CA GLY A 399 2.10 17.41 -17.60
C GLY A 399 1.70 17.13 -16.15
N PHE A 400 2.50 16.35 -15.42
CA PHE A 400 2.26 16.07 -14.00
C PHE A 400 2.46 17.31 -13.11
N LEU A 401 3.38 18.21 -13.47
CA LEU A 401 3.55 19.51 -12.82
C LEU A 401 2.41 20.51 -13.13
N GLY A 402 1.49 20.14 -14.03
CA GLY A 402 0.30 20.94 -14.35
C GLY A 402 0.49 21.87 -15.54
N PHE A 403 1.61 21.76 -16.25
CA PHE A 403 1.82 22.50 -17.49
C PHE A 403 0.90 21.94 -18.58
N ARG A 404 0.10 22.81 -19.20
CA ARG A 404 -0.82 22.46 -20.29
C ARG A 404 -0.47 23.25 -21.55
N THR A 405 -0.41 22.56 -22.67
CA THR A 405 -0.21 23.15 -23.99
C THR A 405 -0.93 22.29 -25.04
N ASN A 406 -0.57 22.40 -26.33
CA ASN A 406 -1.25 21.70 -27.42
C ASN A 406 -0.32 20.71 -28.14
N SER A 407 -0.88 20.05 -29.15
CA SER A 407 -0.17 19.07 -29.98
C SER A 407 1.04 19.63 -30.71
N ASN A 408 1.01 20.90 -31.12
CA ASN A 408 2.10 21.52 -31.87
C ASN A 408 3.36 21.70 -31.01
N SER A 409 3.19 22.11 -29.74
CA SER A 409 4.30 22.19 -28.78
C SER A 409 4.88 20.82 -28.47
N PHE A 410 4.03 19.79 -28.39
CA PHE A 410 4.48 18.41 -28.20
C PHE A 410 5.27 17.89 -29.42
N ILE A 411 4.80 18.12 -30.64
CA ILE A 411 5.52 17.71 -31.85
C ILE A 411 6.88 18.44 -31.94
N ALA A 412 6.92 19.74 -31.65
CA ALA A 412 8.18 20.49 -31.61
C ALA A 412 9.15 19.93 -30.58
N SER A 413 8.66 19.54 -29.39
CA SER A 413 9.44 18.85 -28.37
C SER A 413 10.06 17.54 -28.91
N VAL A 414 9.26 16.69 -29.55
CA VAL A 414 9.72 15.41 -30.12
C VAL A 414 10.78 15.61 -31.22
N ILE A 415 10.55 16.55 -32.14
CA ILE A 415 11.50 16.83 -33.24
C ILE A 415 12.82 17.37 -32.69
N SER A 416 12.76 18.36 -31.80
CA SER A 416 13.96 18.92 -31.18
C SER A 416 14.70 17.90 -30.33
N ALA A 417 14.00 17.01 -29.62
CA ALA A 417 14.61 15.90 -28.88
C ALA A 417 15.42 14.99 -29.80
N ILE A 418 14.84 14.54 -30.93
CA ILE A 418 15.53 13.67 -31.89
C ILE A 418 16.78 14.36 -32.46
N ILE A 419 16.67 15.62 -32.88
CA ILE A 419 17.79 16.38 -33.45
C ILE A 419 18.93 16.47 -32.43
N PHE A 420 18.63 16.85 -31.19
CA PHE A 420 19.66 17.02 -30.17
C PHE A 420 20.27 15.69 -29.73
N THR A 421 19.48 14.60 -29.66
CA THR A 421 20.02 13.26 -29.42
C THR A 421 20.99 12.83 -30.52
N LEU A 422 20.66 13.11 -31.79
CA LEU A 422 21.54 12.80 -32.92
C LEU A 422 22.83 13.64 -32.89
N ILE A 423 22.73 14.94 -32.56
CA ILE A 423 23.91 15.79 -32.33
C ILE A 423 24.77 15.20 -31.22
N GLY A 424 24.16 14.81 -30.10
CA GLY A 424 24.88 14.17 -29.00
C GLY A 424 25.56 12.87 -29.40
N ARG A 425 24.92 12.04 -30.23
CA ARG A 425 25.54 10.83 -30.79
C ARG A 425 26.75 11.18 -31.67
N VAL A 426 26.66 12.20 -32.51
CA VAL A 426 27.78 12.63 -33.37
C VAL A 426 28.95 13.12 -32.51
N ILE A 427 28.68 13.87 -31.44
CA ILE A 427 29.70 14.37 -30.50
C ILE A 427 30.36 13.21 -29.74
N ALA A 428 29.57 12.26 -29.26
CA ALA A 428 30.06 11.14 -28.46
C ALA A 428 30.64 9.97 -29.28
N GLY A 429 30.37 9.92 -30.58
CA GLY A 429 30.66 8.78 -31.45
C GLY A 429 29.68 7.60 -31.31
N GLU A 430 28.94 7.52 -30.19
CA GLU A 430 27.98 6.47 -29.88
C GLU A 430 26.73 7.00 -29.14
N PHE A 431 25.72 6.16 -28.95
CA PHE A 431 24.58 6.51 -28.09
C PHE A 431 24.98 6.32 -26.63
N ALA A 432 25.20 7.43 -25.93
CA ALA A 432 25.70 7.48 -24.55
C ALA A 432 24.79 8.35 -23.67
N ILE A 433 25.22 8.61 -22.43
CA ILE A 433 24.47 9.47 -21.50
C ILE A 433 24.39 10.91 -22.04
N ILE A 434 25.45 11.40 -22.68
CA ILE A 434 25.48 12.77 -23.22
C ILE A 434 24.46 13.00 -24.34
N SER A 435 24.13 11.97 -25.13
CA SER A 435 23.08 12.07 -26.14
C SER A 435 21.69 12.08 -25.52
N ILE A 436 21.48 11.42 -24.37
CA ILE A 436 20.24 11.53 -23.60
C ILE A 436 20.08 12.95 -23.07
N THR A 437 21.10 13.48 -22.38
CA THR A 437 21.02 14.81 -21.75
C THR A 437 20.81 15.92 -22.76
N LEU A 438 21.48 15.87 -23.91
CA LEU A 438 21.24 16.80 -25.01
C LEU A 438 19.82 16.65 -25.57
N GLY A 439 19.35 15.41 -25.75
CA GLY A 439 17.98 15.12 -26.16
C GLY A 439 16.94 15.72 -25.22
N ASP A 440 17.10 15.57 -23.90
CA ASP A 440 16.20 16.17 -22.90
C ASP A 440 16.20 17.70 -22.96
N ILE A 441 17.38 18.31 -23.16
CA ILE A 441 17.49 19.77 -23.39
C ILE A 441 16.72 20.16 -24.66
N GLY A 442 16.92 19.44 -25.77
CA GLY A 442 16.19 19.66 -27.01
C GLY A 442 14.68 19.53 -26.83
N SER A 443 14.25 18.52 -26.08
CA SER A 443 12.85 18.26 -25.72
C SER A 443 12.23 19.43 -24.95
N ALA A 444 12.93 19.92 -23.93
CA ALA A 444 12.51 21.06 -23.13
C ALA A 444 12.45 22.35 -23.97
N LEU A 445 13.48 22.63 -24.76
CA LEU A 445 13.53 23.79 -25.65
C LEU A 445 12.38 23.75 -26.65
N GLY A 446 12.18 22.62 -27.34
CA GLY A 446 11.09 22.45 -28.29
C GLY A 446 9.70 22.65 -27.65
N LEU A 447 9.48 22.08 -26.46
CA LEU A 447 8.21 22.19 -25.75
C LEU A 447 7.91 23.63 -25.32
N PHE A 448 8.85 24.28 -24.63
CA PHE A 448 8.64 25.59 -24.03
C PHE A 448 8.73 26.72 -25.05
N CYS A 449 9.71 26.70 -25.96
CA CYS A 449 9.83 27.75 -26.99
C CYS A 449 8.60 27.76 -27.90
N MET A 450 8.11 26.60 -28.33
CA MET A 450 6.92 26.52 -29.18
C MET A 450 5.65 26.92 -28.41
N HIS A 451 5.55 26.59 -27.13
CA HIS A 451 4.46 27.07 -26.27
C HIS A 451 4.44 28.60 -26.19
N TYR A 452 5.55 29.23 -25.80
CA TYR A 452 5.62 30.69 -25.65
C TYR A 452 5.46 31.41 -26.99
N TYR A 453 5.96 30.83 -28.08
CA TYR A 453 5.69 31.34 -29.43
C TYR A 453 4.19 31.38 -29.74
N GLN A 454 3.46 30.31 -29.44
CA GLN A 454 2.02 30.26 -29.66
C GLN A 454 1.23 31.17 -28.73
N VAL A 455 1.68 31.35 -27.48
CA VAL A 455 1.13 32.35 -26.57
C VAL A 455 1.31 33.76 -27.15
N SER A 456 2.49 34.08 -27.70
CA SER A 456 2.76 35.37 -28.35
C SER A 456 1.87 35.64 -29.57
N LYS A 457 1.48 34.57 -30.28
CA LYS A 457 0.58 34.62 -31.44
C LYS A 457 -0.91 34.57 -31.05
N GLY A 458 -1.25 34.49 -29.77
CA GLY A 458 -2.63 34.40 -29.28
C GLY A 458 -3.31 33.05 -29.53
N HIS A 459 -2.58 32.02 -29.97
CA HIS A 459 -3.13 30.69 -30.21
C HIS A 459 -3.41 29.90 -28.93
N ILE A 460 -2.80 30.31 -27.80
CA ILE A 460 -3.04 29.76 -26.47
C ILE A 460 -3.42 30.92 -25.54
N GLN A 461 -4.62 30.87 -24.97
CA GLN A 461 -5.00 31.77 -23.88
C GLN A 461 -4.42 31.23 -22.56
N VAL A 462 -3.49 31.98 -21.97
CA VAL A 462 -2.98 31.68 -20.63
C VAL A 462 -4.07 32.07 -19.64
N GLN A 463 -4.74 31.08 -19.04
CA GLN A 463 -5.56 31.34 -17.85
C GLN A 463 -4.63 31.88 -16.76
N SER A 464 -4.93 33.06 -16.22
CA SER A 464 -4.23 33.62 -15.07
C SER A 464 -4.36 32.63 -13.91
N THR A 465 -3.27 31.94 -13.59
CA THR A 465 -3.23 31.09 -12.40
C THR A 465 -3.55 31.95 -11.17
N PRO A 466 -4.41 31.48 -10.24
CA PRO A 466 -4.59 32.18 -8.98
C PRO A 466 -3.22 32.32 -8.30
N LYS A 467 -2.99 33.46 -7.65
CA LYS A 467 -1.78 33.76 -6.87
C LYS A 467 -1.59 32.70 -5.77
N VAL A 468 -1.01 31.55 -6.11
CA VAL A 468 -0.46 30.64 -5.10
C VAL A 468 0.72 31.38 -4.51
N ALA A 469 0.63 31.65 -3.21
CA ALA A 469 1.57 32.47 -2.45
C ALA A 469 3.02 32.24 -2.88
N ARG A 470 3.65 33.33 -3.27
CA ARG A 470 5.07 33.44 -3.66
C ARG A 470 5.93 33.26 -2.39
N GLU A 471 5.87 32.10 -1.75
CA GLU A 471 6.91 31.71 -0.81
C GLU A 471 8.21 31.58 -1.59
N SER A 472 9.27 32.22 -1.08
CA SER A 472 10.59 32.13 -1.70
C SER A 472 11.01 30.66 -1.81
N LEU A 473 11.61 30.28 -2.94
CA LEU A 473 12.16 28.94 -3.16
C LEU A 473 13.08 28.53 -2.01
N LEU A 474 13.84 29.50 -1.48
CA LEU A 474 14.67 29.39 -0.27
C LEU A 474 13.89 28.94 0.96
N ASN A 475 12.72 29.52 1.26
CA ASN A 475 11.89 29.11 2.40
C ASN A 475 11.31 27.70 2.23
N ARG A 476 10.99 27.30 1.00
CA ARG A 476 10.57 25.90 0.72
C ARG A 476 11.71 24.91 0.90
N ILE A 477 12.94 25.30 0.57
CA ILE A 477 14.14 24.46 0.72
C ILE A 477 14.55 24.38 2.20
N THR A 478 14.60 25.49 2.92
CA THR A 478 14.94 25.51 4.35
C THR A 478 13.92 24.73 5.18
N ASN A 479 12.62 24.93 4.95
CA ASN A 479 11.60 24.14 5.64
C ASN A 479 11.70 22.65 5.28
N ALA A 480 11.98 22.30 4.02
CA ALA A 480 12.20 20.90 3.63
C ALA A 480 13.41 20.23 4.34
N ILE A 481 14.42 21.01 4.73
CA ILE A 481 15.64 20.52 5.42
C ILE A 481 15.45 20.46 6.94
N PHE A 482 14.79 21.46 7.55
CA PHE A 482 14.67 21.59 9.01
C PHE A 482 13.42 20.93 9.61
N ASP A 483 12.32 20.83 8.85
CA ASP A 483 11.10 20.14 9.31
C ASP A 483 11.34 18.67 9.68
N PRO A 484 12.16 17.88 8.95
CA PRO A 484 12.50 16.51 9.34
C PRO A 484 13.13 16.43 10.73
N ILE A 485 14.05 17.35 11.07
CA ILE A 485 14.78 17.37 12.34
C ILE A 485 13.83 17.75 13.47
N ARG A 486 13.01 18.80 13.28
CA ARG A 486 12.01 19.24 14.27
C ARG A 486 10.96 18.16 14.53
N ASN A 487 10.55 17.43 13.49
CA ASN A 487 9.63 16.32 13.59
C ASN A 487 10.27 15.10 14.29
N ALA A 488 11.55 14.83 14.06
CA ALA A 488 12.29 13.77 14.77
C ALA A 488 12.40 14.04 16.28
N TYR A 489 12.70 15.29 16.67
CA TYR A 489 12.74 15.69 18.08
C TYR A 489 11.38 15.53 18.78
N LYS A 490 10.30 16.01 18.15
CA LYS A 490 8.93 15.82 18.66
C LYS A 490 8.56 14.34 18.76
N PHE A 491 8.94 13.54 17.77
CA PHE A 491 8.70 12.10 17.76
C PHE A 491 9.40 11.41 18.94
N LEU A 492 10.65 11.77 19.25
CA LEU A 492 11.43 11.17 20.32
C LEU A 492 10.82 11.46 21.70
N ILE A 493 10.43 12.72 21.97
CA ILE A 493 9.74 13.10 23.22
C ILE A 493 8.39 12.39 23.36
N SER A 494 7.61 12.32 22.27
CA SER A 494 6.31 11.64 22.29
C SER A 494 6.46 10.13 22.55
N SER A 495 7.54 9.52 22.08
CA SER A 495 7.80 8.08 22.25
C SER A 495 8.20 7.74 23.69
N ILE A 496 8.93 8.63 24.36
CA ILE A 496 9.29 8.47 25.78
C ILE A 496 8.04 8.53 26.67
N LYS A 497 7.11 9.47 26.40
CA LYS A 497 5.84 9.57 27.15
C LYS A 497 4.96 8.32 27.00
N LEU A 498 5.04 7.65 25.85
CA LEU A 498 4.31 6.43 25.50
C LEU A 498 4.68 5.18 26.33
N LEU A 499 5.84 5.21 27.01
CA LEU A 499 6.24 4.17 27.97
C LEU A 499 5.53 4.30 29.32
N ALA A 500 5.13 5.52 29.69
CA ALA A 500 4.39 5.79 30.92
C ALA A 500 2.88 5.55 30.78
N GLU A 501 2.39 5.48 29.53
CA GLU A 501 1.02 5.10 29.22
C GLU A 501 0.85 3.59 29.40
N ASN A 502 0.02 3.21 30.38
CA ASN A 502 -0.33 1.82 30.65
C ASN A 502 -1.00 1.26 29.37
N PRO A 503 -0.41 0.26 28.69
CA PRO A 503 -1.02 -0.31 27.49
C PRO A 503 -2.31 -0.97 27.94
N GLY A 504 -3.43 -0.27 27.74
CA GLY A 504 -4.73 -0.70 28.25
C GLY A 504 -5.04 -2.10 27.72
N GLN A 505 -5.04 -3.10 28.62
CA GLN A 505 -5.65 -4.42 28.47
C GLN A 505 -5.56 -5.16 27.11
N HIS A 506 -4.66 -4.81 26.21
CA HIS A 506 -4.29 -5.68 25.11
C HIS A 506 -3.49 -6.81 25.73
N LYS A 507 -4.16 -7.98 25.88
CA LYS A 507 -3.66 -9.22 26.47
C LYS A 507 -2.14 -9.30 26.32
N ILE A 508 -1.43 -8.87 27.36
CA ILE A 508 0.01 -9.07 27.44
C ILE A 508 0.13 -10.59 27.46
N GLU A 509 0.58 -11.19 26.36
CA GLU A 509 0.68 -12.64 26.24
C GLU A 509 1.92 -13.12 27.01
N ILE A 510 2.00 -12.75 28.29
CA ILE A 510 3.13 -13.00 29.20
C ILE A 510 3.54 -14.46 29.15
N ARG A 511 2.56 -15.38 29.16
CA ARG A 511 2.84 -16.82 29.10
C ARG A 511 3.50 -17.24 27.79
N LYS A 512 3.10 -16.67 26.65
CA LYS A 512 3.70 -16.96 25.33
C LYS A 512 5.09 -16.33 25.19
N PHE A 513 5.28 -15.12 25.70
CA PHE A 513 6.60 -14.49 25.75
C PHE A 513 7.55 -15.28 26.65
N CYS A 514 7.16 -15.60 27.88
CA CYS A 514 8.03 -16.35 28.78
C CYS A 514 8.34 -17.74 28.22
N THR A 515 7.37 -18.47 27.64
CA THR A 515 7.65 -19.76 27.00
C THR A 515 8.59 -19.62 25.80
N PHE A 516 8.36 -18.63 24.92
CA PHE A 516 9.27 -18.32 23.83
C PHE A 516 10.69 -18.00 24.31
N THR A 517 10.84 -17.07 25.27
CA THR A 517 12.14 -16.63 25.78
C THR A 517 12.88 -17.74 26.53
N LEU A 518 12.16 -18.59 27.27
CA LEU A 518 12.75 -19.76 27.94
C LEU A 518 13.21 -20.82 26.93
N SER A 519 12.43 -21.08 25.87
CA SER A 519 12.84 -21.98 24.78
C SER A 519 14.02 -21.42 23.98
N TYR A 520 13.99 -20.11 23.72
CA TYR A 520 15.05 -19.36 23.07
C TYR A 520 16.35 -19.50 23.89
N TYR A 521 16.36 -19.15 25.17
CA TYR A 521 17.53 -19.31 26.04
C TYR A 521 17.98 -20.76 26.24
N PHE A 522 17.06 -21.73 26.20
CA PHE A 522 17.41 -23.14 26.34
C PHE A 522 18.27 -23.62 25.17
N LEU A 523 17.91 -23.24 23.93
CA LEU A 523 18.71 -23.55 22.75
C LEU A 523 20.13 -22.97 22.85
N TYR A 524 20.29 -21.76 23.40
CA TYR A 524 21.62 -21.16 23.58
C TYR A 524 22.41 -21.75 24.75
N SER A 525 21.74 -22.25 25.80
CA SER A 525 22.42 -22.92 26.92
C SER A 525 23.17 -24.18 26.50
N LEU A 526 22.82 -24.77 25.35
CA LEU A 526 23.46 -25.95 24.78
C LEU A 526 24.79 -25.65 24.08
N ASP A 527 25.09 -24.38 23.76
CA ASP A 527 26.26 -23.97 22.96
C ASP A 527 27.31 -23.18 23.81
N VAL A 528 27.14 -23.15 25.13
CA VAL A 528 27.95 -22.36 26.08
C VAL A 528 29.40 -22.88 26.23
N THR A 529 29.79 -23.94 25.54
CA THR A 529 31.05 -24.67 25.77
C THR A 529 32.23 -24.27 24.86
N SER A 530 32.09 -23.26 23.99
CA SER A 530 32.93 -23.17 22.77
C SER A 530 33.88 -21.97 22.64
N SER A 531 33.77 -20.88 23.43
CA SER A 531 34.61 -19.66 23.27
C SER A 531 34.92 -18.85 24.56
N PRO A 532 35.94 -17.95 24.54
CA PRO A 532 36.23 -17.06 25.67
C PRO A 532 35.16 -15.94 25.76
N GLY A 533 34.44 -15.85 26.89
CA GLY A 533 33.35 -14.87 27.11
C GLY A 533 32.04 -15.47 27.65
N HIS A 534 31.93 -16.80 27.72
CA HIS A 534 30.70 -17.51 28.12
C HIS A 534 30.29 -17.36 29.59
N VAL A 535 31.19 -16.95 30.49
CA VAL A 535 30.85 -16.80 31.93
C VAL A 535 29.82 -15.67 32.12
N THR A 536 30.06 -14.50 31.53
CA THR A 536 29.11 -13.39 31.58
C THR A 536 27.82 -13.71 30.82
N PHE A 537 27.90 -14.49 29.74
CA PHE A 537 26.72 -14.96 29.02
C PHE A 537 25.83 -15.89 29.86
N ALA A 538 26.45 -16.86 30.54
CA ALA A 538 25.76 -17.77 31.45
C ALA A 538 25.09 -16.99 32.59
N TYR A 539 25.74 -15.96 33.12
CA TYR A 539 25.14 -15.04 34.10
C TYR A 539 23.95 -14.27 33.51
N LEU A 540 24.06 -13.72 32.31
CA LEU A 540 22.97 -12.98 31.67
C LEU A 540 21.76 -13.87 31.36
N ILE A 541 21.99 -15.09 30.89
CA ILE A 541 20.94 -16.08 30.65
C ILE A 541 20.27 -16.47 31.97
N THR A 542 21.04 -16.82 33.01
CA THR A 542 20.48 -17.21 34.31
C THR A 542 19.68 -16.09 34.96
N ILE A 543 20.15 -14.84 34.86
CA ILE A 543 19.40 -13.65 35.29
C ILE A 543 18.10 -13.51 34.48
N GLY A 544 18.16 -13.73 33.17
CA GLY A 544 16.98 -13.71 32.30
C GLY A 544 15.96 -14.80 32.61
N TYR A 545 16.41 -16.03 32.91
CA TYR A 545 15.58 -17.13 33.40
C TYR A 545 14.87 -16.75 34.70
N PHE A 546 15.63 -16.19 35.65
CA PHE A 546 15.08 -15.73 36.93
C PHE A 546 13.98 -14.70 36.73
N PHE A 547 14.21 -13.64 35.94
CA PHE A 547 13.19 -12.63 35.70
C PHE A 547 11.96 -13.15 34.94
N CYS A 548 12.13 -14.09 34.00
CA CYS A 548 11.00 -14.75 33.34
C CYS A 548 10.17 -15.61 34.31
N MET A 549 10.82 -16.29 35.27
CA MET A 549 10.14 -17.06 36.31
C MET A 549 9.37 -16.16 37.28
N VAL A 550 9.95 -15.04 37.72
CA VAL A 550 9.24 -14.04 38.54
C VAL A 550 7.98 -13.54 37.84
N LEU A 551 8.04 -13.32 36.52
CA LEU A 551 6.87 -12.89 35.74
C LEU A 551 5.81 -13.99 35.57
N LEU A 552 6.21 -15.27 35.48
CA LEU A 552 5.30 -16.41 35.40
C LEU A 552 4.56 -16.67 36.72
N PHE A 553 5.26 -16.57 37.85
CA PHE A 553 4.71 -16.76 39.20
C PHE A 553 4.19 -15.47 39.85
N ARG A 554 4.07 -14.38 39.09
CA ARG A 554 3.69 -13.05 39.58
C ARG A 554 2.41 -13.03 40.43
N GLU A 555 1.45 -13.91 40.13
CA GLU A 555 0.17 -14.02 40.84
C GLU A 555 0.31 -14.60 42.26
N PHE A 556 1.40 -15.31 42.54
CA PHE A 556 1.73 -15.85 43.86
C PHE A 556 2.68 -14.92 44.64
N ILE A 557 3.52 -14.16 43.95
CA ILE A 557 4.59 -13.36 44.56
C ILE A 557 4.11 -11.96 44.97
N VAL A 558 3.18 -11.35 44.22
CA VAL A 558 2.91 -9.91 44.32
C VAL A 558 1.41 -9.59 44.43
N SER A 559 1.06 -8.58 45.23
CA SER A 559 -0.32 -8.13 45.39
C SER A 559 -0.93 -7.57 44.10
N LYS A 560 -2.24 -7.78 43.91
CA LYS A 560 -2.99 -7.39 42.69
C LYS A 560 -2.87 -5.90 42.35
N ARG A 561 -2.87 -5.01 43.35
CA ARG A 561 -2.72 -3.55 43.17
C ARG A 561 -1.33 -3.15 42.65
N PHE A 562 -0.28 -3.84 43.09
CA PHE A 562 1.08 -3.57 42.62
C PHE A 562 1.28 -4.05 41.18
N LEU A 563 0.70 -5.20 40.84
CA LEU A 563 0.68 -5.73 39.47
C LEU A 563 0.01 -4.76 38.50
N GLU A 564 -1.15 -4.21 38.82
CA GLU A 564 -1.85 -3.26 37.93
C GLU A 564 -1.05 -1.96 37.67
N LYS A 565 -0.24 -1.52 38.65
CA LYS A 565 0.53 -0.27 38.56
C LYS A 565 1.91 -0.42 37.94
N TYR A 566 2.62 -1.53 38.16
CA TYR A 566 4.03 -1.67 37.79
C TYR A 566 4.35 -2.78 36.80
N LEU A 567 3.39 -3.65 36.46
CA LEU A 567 3.62 -4.79 35.57
C LEU A 567 4.07 -4.38 34.15
N HIS A 568 3.57 -3.26 33.60
CA HIS A 568 3.97 -2.80 32.28
C HIS A 568 5.43 -2.30 32.24
N TYR A 569 5.90 -1.62 33.30
CA TYR A 569 7.31 -1.25 33.41
C TYR A 569 8.21 -2.48 33.49
N TYR A 570 7.83 -3.46 34.31
CA TYR A 570 8.57 -4.71 34.44
C TYR A 570 8.58 -5.51 33.14
N TRP A 571 7.46 -5.52 32.40
CA TRP A 571 7.36 -6.13 31.08
C TRP A 571 8.33 -5.51 30.06
N TYR A 572 8.33 -4.18 29.94
CA TYR A 572 9.25 -3.50 29.02
C TYR A 572 10.71 -3.69 29.40
N PHE A 573 11.02 -3.67 30.71
CA PHE A 573 12.35 -4.02 31.21
C PHE A 573 12.75 -5.43 30.78
N LEU A 574 11.89 -6.42 31.04
CA LEU A 574 12.18 -7.83 30.76
C LEU A 574 12.41 -8.07 29.27
N ILE A 575 11.54 -7.52 28.42
CA ILE A 575 11.65 -7.62 26.97
C ILE A 575 12.94 -6.96 26.47
N THR A 576 13.29 -5.79 26.99
CA THR A 576 14.51 -5.07 26.61
C THR A 576 15.76 -5.82 27.05
N PHE A 577 15.73 -6.37 28.27
CA PHE A 577 16.82 -7.17 28.80
C PHE A 577 17.00 -8.44 27.97
N CYS A 578 15.93 -9.21 27.77
CA CYS A 578 16.05 -10.53 27.19
C CYS A 578 16.32 -10.55 25.69
N LEU A 579 15.80 -9.55 24.97
CA LEU A 579 15.97 -9.45 23.53
C LEU A 579 17.14 -8.52 23.20
N PRO A 580 16.98 -7.19 23.05
CA PRO A 580 18.03 -6.34 22.51
C PRO A 580 19.29 -6.27 23.38
N PHE A 581 19.19 -6.31 24.70
CA PHE A 581 20.38 -6.16 25.57
C PHE A 581 21.31 -7.37 25.51
N VAL A 582 20.81 -8.57 25.82
CA VAL A 582 21.62 -9.81 25.77
C VAL A 582 22.12 -10.09 24.35
N SER A 583 21.26 -9.95 23.35
CA SER A 583 21.66 -10.16 21.94
C SER A 583 22.71 -9.17 21.46
N SER A 584 22.64 -7.89 21.88
CA SER A 584 23.64 -6.89 21.49
C SER A 584 24.98 -7.13 22.16
N TYR A 585 24.98 -7.45 23.46
CA TYR A 585 26.22 -7.83 24.17
C TYR A 585 26.92 -9.01 23.50
N MET A 586 26.15 -10.05 23.15
CA MET A 586 26.68 -11.21 22.42
C MET A 586 27.14 -10.87 21.01
N LEU A 587 26.42 -9.99 20.31
CA LEU A 587 26.84 -9.52 18.99
C LEU A 587 28.18 -8.77 19.07
N PHE A 588 28.44 -8.04 20.15
CA PHE A 588 29.72 -7.35 20.33
C PHE A 588 30.87 -8.29 20.70
N ILE A 589 30.62 -9.35 21.48
CA ILE A 589 31.65 -10.35 21.85
C ILE A 589 31.91 -11.34 20.71
N GLY A 590 30.86 -11.86 20.09
CA GLY A 590 30.90 -12.84 19.02
C GLY A 590 30.99 -12.21 17.62
N PHE A 591 31.67 -11.08 17.48
CA PHE A 591 31.69 -10.24 16.27
C PHE A 591 32.19 -10.97 15.00
N ASN A 592 32.94 -12.06 15.16
CA ASN A 592 33.44 -12.90 14.07
C ASN A 592 32.52 -14.07 13.70
N ASP A 593 31.48 -14.35 14.49
CA ASP A 593 30.60 -15.49 14.27
C ASP A 593 29.25 -15.04 13.66
N PRO A 594 28.91 -15.50 12.43
CA PRO A 594 27.63 -15.23 11.79
C PRO A 594 26.41 -15.57 12.64
N PHE A 595 26.53 -16.51 13.57
CA PHE A 595 25.46 -16.93 14.47
C PHE A 595 24.91 -15.76 15.31
N TRP A 596 25.78 -14.92 15.89
CA TRP A 596 25.36 -13.80 16.73
C TRP A 596 24.75 -12.64 15.94
N VAL A 597 25.10 -12.53 14.66
CA VAL A 597 24.45 -11.60 13.73
C VAL A 597 23.01 -12.04 13.46
N VAL A 598 22.80 -13.33 13.16
CA VAL A 598 21.45 -13.91 13.00
C VAL A 598 20.65 -13.76 14.30
N ASN A 599 21.31 -13.88 15.45
CA ASN A 599 20.67 -13.71 16.75
C ASN A 599 20.20 -12.28 17.01
N GLY A 600 21.02 -11.27 16.69
CA GLY A 600 20.60 -9.86 16.74
C GLY A 600 19.39 -9.58 15.84
N ILE A 601 19.35 -10.20 14.66
CA ILE A 601 18.22 -10.13 13.74
C ILE A 601 16.96 -10.76 14.34
N LEU A 602 17.08 -11.97 14.88
CA LEU A 602 15.96 -12.71 15.48
C LEU A 602 15.41 -11.98 16.71
N SER A 603 16.28 -11.37 17.52
CA SER A 603 15.95 -10.54 18.67
C SER A 603 15.17 -9.29 18.27
N ALA A 604 15.61 -8.57 17.23
CA ALA A 604 14.88 -7.43 16.67
C ALA A 604 13.50 -7.86 16.14
N PHE A 605 13.43 -8.94 15.38
CA PHE A 605 12.16 -9.46 14.88
C PHE A 605 11.20 -9.87 16.02
N SER A 606 11.74 -10.53 17.05
CA SER A 606 10.97 -10.97 18.20
C SER A 606 10.44 -9.77 19.01
N LEU A 607 11.26 -8.74 19.22
CA LEU A 607 10.83 -7.52 19.92
C LEU A 607 9.66 -6.86 19.18
N TYR A 608 9.73 -6.81 17.85
CA TYR A 608 8.65 -6.28 17.01
C TYR A 608 7.31 -7.04 17.17
N LEU A 609 7.34 -8.35 17.45
CA LEU A 609 6.11 -9.12 17.68
C LEU A 609 5.38 -8.71 18.97
N PHE A 610 6.10 -8.12 19.93
CA PHE A 610 5.56 -7.83 21.26
C PHE A 610 5.31 -6.34 21.53
N VAL A 611 5.88 -5.42 20.75
CA VAL A 611 5.73 -3.97 20.98
C VAL A 611 5.52 -3.16 19.69
N ASP A 612 4.76 -2.08 19.82
CA ASP A 612 4.47 -1.12 18.74
C ASP A 612 5.72 -0.41 18.22
N ALA A 613 5.60 0.21 17.05
CA ALA A 613 6.63 0.98 16.34
C ALA A 613 7.60 1.79 17.20
N ARG A 614 7.01 2.64 18.05
CA ARG A 614 7.72 3.67 18.79
C ARG A 614 8.44 3.06 19.98
N ARG A 615 7.78 2.09 20.63
CA ARG A 615 8.31 1.32 21.75
C ARG A 615 9.44 0.41 21.27
N PHE A 616 9.29 -0.25 20.12
CA PHE A 616 10.34 -1.03 19.47
C PHE A 616 11.63 -0.21 19.32
N LEU A 617 11.56 0.95 18.64
CA LEU A 617 12.75 1.77 18.39
C LEU A 617 13.44 2.21 19.66
N LEU A 618 12.66 2.65 20.65
CA LEU A 618 13.17 3.13 21.91
C LEU A 618 13.80 1.98 22.73
N LEU A 619 13.08 0.88 22.95
CA LEU A 619 13.55 -0.26 23.74
C LEU A 619 14.76 -0.95 23.09
N TYR A 620 14.76 -1.07 21.76
CA TYR A 620 15.90 -1.62 21.03
C TYR A 620 17.14 -0.73 21.14
N SER A 621 16.97 0.60 21.06
CA SER A 621 18.07 1.56 21.27
C SER A 621 18.61 1.49 22.70
N ILE A 622 17.74 1.39 23.72
CA ILE A 622 18.17 1.27 25.11
C ILE A 622 18.92 -0.05 25.35
N GLY A 623 18.37 -1.17 24.85
CA GLY A 623 18.99 -2.48 25.02
C GLY A 623 20.36 -2.58 24.35
N THR A 624 20.48 -2.11 23.11
CA THR A 624 21.75 -2.09 22.38
C THR A 624 22.81 -1.24 23.06
N LEU A 625 22.44 -0.04 23.51
CA LEU A 625 23.35 0.87 24.22
C LEU A 625 23.79 0.29 25.57
N GLY A 626 22.87 -0.35 26.31
CA GLY A 626 23.20 -1.08 27.53
C GLY A 626 24.15 -2.25 27.28
N GLY A 627 23.91 -3.04 26.24
CA GLY A 627 24.79 -4.15 25.85
C GLY A 627 26.18 -3.67 25.47
N PHE A 628 26.28 -2.52 24.80
CA PHE A 628 27.56 -1.88 24.47
C PHE A 628 28.33 -1.39 25.71
N ILE A 629 27.64 -0.80 26.69
CA ILE A 629 28.26 -0.39 27.95
C ILE A 629 28.81 -1.61 28.70
N LEU A 630 28.04 -2.69 28.79
CA LEU A 630 28.49 -3.93 29.45
C LEU A 630 29.68 -4.56 28.72
N PHE A 631 29.67 -4.53 27.38
CA PHE A 631 30.81 -4.96 26.57
C PHE A 631 32.09 -4.19 26.93
N LYS A 632 32.02 -2.85 26.98
CA LYS A 632 33.15 -1.99 27.35
C LYS A 632 33.63 -2.25 28.78
N GLN A 633 32.72 -2.51 29.71
CA GLN A 633 33.06 -2.82 31.11
C GLN A 633 33.66 -4.22 31.29
N SER A 634 33.37 -5.16 30.40
CA SER A 634 33.88 -6.54 30.45
C SER A 634 35.38 -6.64 30.09
N GLY A 635 36.08 -5.52 29.89
CA GLY A 635 37.52 -5.48 29.64
C GLY A 635 37.95 -5.85 28.22
N PHE A 636 37.00 -6.13 27.32
CA PHE A 636 37.29 -6.32 25.90
C PHE A 636 37.73 -4.99 25.28
N SER A 637 38.93 -4.96 24.69
CA SER A 637 39.45 -3.77 24.03
C SER A 637 38.71 -3.52 22.70
N LEU A 638 38.46 -2.25 22.40
CA LEU A 638 37.98 -1.82 21.08
C LEU A 638 39.04 -2.00 19.97
N GLU A 639 40.23 -2.53 20.27
CA GLU A 639 41.27 -2.81 19.28
C GLU A 639 40.83 -3.94 18.32
N GLY A 640 40.04 -4.92 18.79
CA GLY A 640 39.35 -5.86 17.89
C GLY A 640 38.24 -5.21 17.04
N PHE A 641 37.76 -4.03 17.43
CA PHE A 641 36.80 -3.20 16.70
C PHE A 641 37.46 -2.14 15.80
N GLN A 642 38.80 -2.00 15.78
CA GLN A 642 39.50 -1.06 14.89
C GLN A 642 39.31 -1.41 13.41
N GLU A 643 38.86 -2.61 13.10
CA GLU A 643 38.20 -2.86 11.82
C GLU A 643 36.89 -2.07 11.73
N ILE A 644 36.89 -0.95 10.98
CA ILE A 644 35.71 -0.14 10.61
C ILE A 644 34.59 -1.00 9.92
N THR A 645 34.83 -2.30 9.67
CA THR A 645 33.84 -3.30 9.24
C THR A 645 32.73 -3.51 10.25
N THR A 646 33.05 -3.50 11.54
CA THR A 646 32.13 -3.92 12.59
C THR A 646 31.05 -2.86 12.83
N THR A 647 31.47 -1.59 12.90
CA THR A 647 30.57 -0.43 13.00
C THR A 647 29.72 -0.27 11.74
N GLY A 648 30.31 -0.50 10.56
CA GLY A 648 29.59 -0.48 9.28
C GLY A 648 28.55 -1.60 9.14
N ARG A 649 28.89 -2.84 9.54
CA ARG A 649 27.97 -4.00 9.56
C ARG A 649 26.80 -3.76 10.51
N ILE A 650 27.07 -3.29 11.72
CA ILE A 650 26.06 -3.04 12.75
C ILE A 650 25.18 -1.85 12.36
N ALA A 651 25.75 -0.76 11.85
CA ALA A 651 25.00 0.39 11.35
C ALA A 651 24.12 0.03 10.15
N TYR A 652 24.61 -0.81 9.24
CA TYR A 652 23.84 -1.26 8.07
C TYR A 652 22.70 -2.22 8.45
N ILE A 653 22.93 -3.17 9.36
CA ILE A 653 21.87 -4.00 9.95
C ILE A 653 20.83 -3.10 10.64
N TYR A 654 21.28 -2.15 11.45
CA TYR A 654 20.41 -1.23 12.17
C TYR A 654 19.58 -0.35 11.24
N LEU A 655 20.18 0.22 10.19
CA LEU A 655 19.49 1.01 9.17
C LEU A 655 18.51 0.16 8.37
N PHE A 656 18.92 -1.05 7.96
CA PHE A 656 18.06 -1.98 7.23
C PHE A 656 16.82 -2.36 8.05
N PHE A 657 16.98 -2.69 9.33
CA PHE A 657 15.85 -3.01 10.21
C PHE A 657 15.02 -1.78 10.57
N LEU A 658 15.64 -0.63 10.87
CA LEU A 658 14.92 0.64 11.04
C LEU A 658 13.97 0.88 9.84
N PHE A 659 14.46 0.65 8.62
CA PHE A 659 13.67 0.82 7.40
C PHE A 659 12.66 -0.31 7.15
N ALA A 660 12.99 -1.57 7.41
CA ALA A 660 12.06 -2.69 7.31
C ALA A 660 10.92 -2.55 8.32
N THR A 661 11.21 -2.10 9.54
CA THR A 661 10.20 -1.81 10.56
C THR A 661 9.35 -0.64 10.06
N LEU A 662 9.93 0.52 9.69
CA LEU A 662 9.17 1.66 9.10
C LEU A 662 8.28 1.24 7.90
N PHE A 663 8.69 0.23 7.13
CA PHE A 663 7.93 -0.36 6.04
C PHE A 663 6.68 -1.13 6.49
N PHE A 664 6.75 -1.91 7.57
CA PHE A 664 5.61 -2.65 8.13
C PHE A 664 4.74 -1.81 9.10
N LEU A 665 5.29 -0.73 9.66
CA LEU A 665 4.71 0.01 10.78
C LEU A 665 3.39 0.73 10.53
N ARG A 666 3.16 1.30 9.35
CA ARG A 666 2.11 2.32 9.24
C ARG A 666 0.70 1.80 8.98
N LYS A 667 0.55 0.51 8.68
CA LYS A 667 -0.72 -0.05 8.21
C LYS A 667 -1.39 -1.00 9.20
N ARG A 668 -0.61 -1.82 9.92
CA ARG A 668 -1.17 -2.86 10.78
C ARG A 668 -1.79 -2.29 12.06
N GLU A 669 -1.09 -1.36 12.72
CA GLU A 669 -1.59 -0.66 13.91
C GLU A 669 -2.86 0.14 13.59
N LYS A 670 -2.83 0.96 12.53
CA LYS A 670 -3.96 1.82 12.19
C LYS A 670 -5.23 1.04 11.77
N GLU A 671 -5.07 -0.04 11.01
CA GLU A 671 -6.22 -0.88 10.61
C GLU A 671 -6.78 -1.73 11.76
N GLN A 672 -5.97 -2.07 12.77
CA GLN A 672 -6.42 -2.80 13.96
C GLN A 672 -7.05 -1.88 15.00
N GLU A 673 -6.46 -0.72 15.28
CA GLU A 673 -7.03 0.29 16.19
C GLU A 673 -8.40 0.76 15.69
N GLU A 674 -8.50 1.14 14.41
CA GLU A 674 -9.79 1.56 13.82
C GLU A 674 -10.82 0.42 13.92
N ARG A 675 -10.45 -0.84 13.69
CA ARG A 675 -11.39 -1.98 13.80
C ARG A 675 -11.82 -2.26 15.23
N VAL A 676 -10.88 -2.27 16.18
CA VAL A 676 -11.12 -2.64 17.59
C VAL A 676 -11.92 -1.54 18.29
N GLU A 677 -11.61 -0.26 18.02
CA GLU A 677 -12.37 0.88 18.55
C GLU A 677 -13.81 0.88 18.01
N THR A 678 -13.99 0.62 16.71
CA THR A 678 -15.33 0.45 16.12
C THR A 678 -16.08 -0.73 16.76
N MET A 679 -15.39 -1.82 17.08
CA MET A 679 -15.98 -3.03 17.67
C MET A 679 -16.37 -2.84 19.15
N HIS A 680 -15.58 -2.09 19.93
CA HIS A 680 -15.89 -1.76 21.33
C HIS A 680 -17.03 -0.74 21.46
N MET A 681 -17.01 0.32 20.64
CA MET A 681 -18.12 1.27 20.55
C MET A 681 -19.42 0.57 20.18
N PHE A 682 -19.35 -0.36 19.22
CA PHE A 682 -20.50 -1.14 18.77
C PHE A 682 -21.01 -2.12 19.83
N GLY A 683 -20.12 -2.86 20.50
CA GLY A 683 -20.51 -3.83 21.53
C GLY A 683 -21.20 -3.19 22.74
N GLY A 684 -20.72 -2.00 23.17
CA GLY A 684 -21.33 -1.24 24.27
C GLY A 684 -22.71 -0.68 23.91
N ALA A 685 -22.85 -0.10 22.71
CA ALA A 685 -24.12 0.43 22.22
C ALA A 685 -25.16 -0.68 21.97
N MET A 686 -24.76 -1.80 21.34
CA MET A 686 -25.63 -2.97 21.13
C MET A 686 -26.18 -3.51 22.45
N ALA A 687 -25.32 -3.70 23.44
CA ALA A 687 -25.72 -4.25 24.72
C ALA A 687 -26.78 -3.37 25.39
N HIS A 688 -26.62 -2.05 25.36
CA HIS A 688 -27.60 -1.13 25.93
C HIS A 688 -28.90 -1.10 25.12
N GLU A 689 -28.82 -1.02 23.79
CA GLU A 689 -29.98 -0.87 22.90
C GLU A 689 -30.82 -2.13 22.74
N VAL A 690 -30.25 -3.32 22.90
CA VAL A 690 -30.99 -4.60 22.89
C VAL A 690 -31.52 -4.93 24.29
N LYS A 691 -30.76 -4.60 25.34
CA LYS A 691 -31.16 -4.93 26.73
C LYS A 691 -32.36 -4.10 27.19
N SER A 692 -32.46 -2.82 26.82
CA SER A 692 -33.60 -1.98 27.19
C SER A 692 -34.95 -2.54 26.71
N PRO A 693 -35.19 -2.82 25.40
CA PRO A 693 -36.46 -3.37 24.95
C PRO A 693 -36.70 -4.78 25.51
N LEU A 694 -35.67 -5.63 25.62
CA LEU A 694 -35.82 -6.96 26.24
C LEU A 694 -36.23 -6.89 27.71
N ALA A 695 -35.69 -5.95 28.47
CA ALA A 695 -36.09 -5.74 29.86
C ALA A 695 -37.55 -5.30 29.97
N THR A 696 -38.00 -4.41 29.09
CA THR A 696 -39.41 -3.99 29.03
C THR A 696 -40.32 -5.13 28.59
N LEU A 697 -39.95 -5.92 27.57
CA LEU A 697 -40.71 -7.10 27.14
C LEU A 697 -40.84 -8.12 28.27
N ASN A 698 -39.74 -8.38 28.99
CA ASN A 698 -39.75 -9.30 30.13
C ASN A 698 -40.62 -8.76 31.27
N MET A 699 -40.55 -7.47 31.56
CA MET A 699 -41.45 -6.82 32.53
C MET A 699 -42.91 -7.01 32.14
N CYS A 700 -43.28 -6.73 30.88
CA CYS A 700 -44.65 -6.91 30.41
C CYS A 700 -45.10 -8.37 30.49
N ALA A 701 -44.24 -9.32 30.10
CA ALA A 701 -44.53 -10.75 30.17
C ALA A 701 -44.73 -11.23 31.62
N VAL A 702 -43.89 -10.78 32.56
CA VAL A 702 -44.04 -11.09 33.99
C VAL A 702 -45.34 -10.50 34.54
N THR A 703 -45.68 -9.26 34.21
CA THR A 703 -46.95 -8.64 34.64
C THR A 703 -48.15 -9.40 34.11
N ILE A 704 -48.17 -9.75 32.82
CA ILE A 704 -49.25 -10.54 32.23
C ILE A 704 -49.36 -11.92 32.90
N ASN A 705 -48.24 -12.59 33.15
CA ASN A 705 -48.24 -13.89 33.83
C ASN A 705 -48.78 -13.78 35.26
N ASN A 706 -48.44 -12.72 36.00
CA ASN A 706 -48.96 -12.46 37.34
C ASN A 706 -50.47 -12.18 37.31
N LEU A 707 -50.96 -11.42 36.34
CA LEU A 707 -52.40 -11.17 36.15
C LEU A 707 -53.14 -12.49 35.87
N PHE A 708 -52.61 -13.36 35.01
CA PHE A 708 -53.19 -14.67 34.76
C PHE A 708 -53.13 -15.58 36.00
N GLN A 709 -52.02 -15.62 36.74
CA GLN A 709 -51.93 -16.41 37.97
C GLN A 709 -52.94 -15.95 39.03
N GLY A 710 -53.11 -14.63 39.21
CA GLY A 710 -54.14 -14.06 40.08
C GLY A 710 -55.55 -14.43 39.61
N ALA A 711 -55.83 -14.33 38.31
CA ALA A 711 -57.12 -14.72 37.75
C ALA A 711 -57.40 -16.23 37.90
N PHE A 712 -56.40 -17.08 37.70
CA PHE A 712 -56.51 -18.53 37.88
C PHE A 712 -56.73 -18.94 39.34
N ALA A 713 -56.36 -18.11 40.33
CA ALA A 713 -56.69 -18.35 41.73
C ALA A 713 -58.22 -18.28 41.98
N ASN A 714 -58.94 -17.50 41.18
CA ASN A 714 -60.40 -17.36 41.23
C ASN A 714 -61.14 -18.27 40.24
N LYS A 715 -60.49 -19.35 39.77
CA LYS A 715 -61.09 -20.28 38.81
C LYS A 715 -62.32 -20.99 39.40
N GLN A 716 -63.38 -21.08 38.61
CA GLN A 716 -64.52 -21.95 38.87
C GLN A 716 -64.53 -23.07 37.83
N VAL A 717 -64.67 -24.32 38.30
CA VAL A 717 -64.75 -25.50 37.43
C VAL A 717 -66.17 -26.05 37.53
N LYS A 718 -66.87 -26.12 36.40
CA LYS A 718 -68.23 -26.66 36.29
C LYS A 718 -68.27 -27.66 35.13
N GLY A 719 -68.30 -28.96 35.45
CA GLY A 719 -68.12 -30.02 34.44
C GLY A 719 -66.74 -29.93 33.78
N ASP A 720 -66.70 -29.95 32.44
CA ASP A 720 -65.46 -29.81 31.66
C ASP A 720 -65.06 -28.34 31.39
N LEU A 721 -65.83 -27.36 31.87
CA LEU A 721 -65.56 -25.93 31.66
C LEU A 721 -64.87 -25.30 32.87
N CYS A 722 -63.69 -24.70 32.62
CA CYS A 722 -62.95 -23.89 33.56
C CYS A 722 -63.11 -22.41 33.18
N THR A 723 -63.69 -21.60 34.07
CA THR A 723 -63.91 -20.17 33.88
C THR A 723 -63.23 -19.39 34.99
N PHE A 724 -62.57 -18.28 34.64
CA PHE A 724 -62.02 -17.32 35.60
C PHE A 724 -62.51 -15.92 35.26
N THR A 725 -62.59 -15.05 36.27
CA THR A 725 -63.05 -13.66 36.12
C THR A 725 -61.88 -12.70 36.30
N LEU A 726 -61.73 -11.77 35.35
CA LEU A 726 -60.80 -10.64 35.44
C LEU A 726 -61.60 -9.38 35.78
N ASN A 727 -61.09 -8.58 36.71
CA ASN A 727 -61.69 -7.28 37.01
C ASN A 727 -61.40 -6.31 35.85
N THR A 728 -62.22 -5.26 35.71
CA THR A 728 -62.10 -4.29 34.62
C THR A 728 -60.74 -3.60 34.57
N GLU A 729 -60.13 -3.36 35.73
CA GLU A 729 -58.80 -2.75 35.85
C GLU A 729 -57.70 -3.71 35.36
N ASP A 730 -57.77 -4.99 35.71
CA ASP A 730 -56.84 -6.01 35.23
C ASP A 730 -57.00 -6.27 33.72
N ALA A 731 -58.24 -6.25 33.21
CA ALA A 731 -58.52 -6.41 31.78
C ALA A 731 -57.96 -5.24 30.95
N ASN A 732 -58.11 -4.00 31.43
CA ASN A 732 -57.50 -2.82 30.80
C ASN A 732 -55.97 -2.90 30.86
N THR A 733 -55.41 -3.29 32.00
CA THR A 733 -53.97 -3.49 32.16
C THR A 733 -53.45 -4.56 31.18
N LEU A 734 -54.17 -5.67 31.03
CA LEU A 734 -53.84 -6.72 30.05
C LEU A 734 -53.81 -6.17 28.61
N ALA A 735 -54.80 -5.35 28.23
CA ALA A 735 -54.86 -4.73 26.91
C ALA A 735 -53.71 -3.73 26.69
N GLU A 736 -53.39 -2.90 27.67
CA GLU A 736 -52.27 -1.94 27.58
C GLU A 736 -50.92 -2.65 27.48
N PHE A 737 -50.67 -3.66 28.31
CA PHE A 737 -49.41 -4.39 28.32
C PHE A 737 -49.23 -5.27 27.08
N THR A 738 -50.29 -5.81 26.48
CA THR A 738 -50.22 -6.54 25.21
C THR A 738 -49.97 -5.61 24.01
N GLN A 739 -50.55 -4.41 24.01
CA GLN A 739 -50.18 -3.36 23.04
C GLN A 739 -48.74 -2.86 23.24
N MET A 740 -48.29 -2.73 24.48
CA MET A 740 -46.91 -2.35 24.79
C MET A 740 -45.91 -3.43 24.34
N LEU A 741 -46.21 -4.71 24.54
CA LEU A 741 -45.39 -5.83 24.05
C LEU A 741 -45.20 -5.77 22.53
N THR A 742 -46.27 -5.61 21.77
CA THR A 742 -46.20 -5.55 20.30
C THR A 742 -45.45 -4.31 19.81
N LYS A 743 -45.67 -3.15 20.45
CA LYS A 743 -44.95 -1.91 20.17
C LYS A 743 -43.45 -1.98 20.48
N VAL A 744 -43.07 -2.49 21.65
CA VAL A 744 -41.67 -2.61 22.07
C VAL A 744 -40.94 -3.70 21.27
N SER A 745 -41.62 -4.81 20.93
CA SER A 745 -41.05 -5.87 20.10
C SER A 745 -40.70 -5.37 18.69
N SER A 746 -41.64 -4.69 18.04
CA SER A 746 -41.40 -4.10 16.71
C SER A 746 -40.30 -3.04 16.73
N GLN A 747 -40.22 -2.22 17.80
CA GLN A 747 -39.10 -1.30 18.02
C GLN A 747 -37.76 -2.04 18.19
N GLY A 748 -37.72 -3.10 19.00
CA GLY A 748 -36.52 -3.92 19.21
C GLY A 748 -35.98 -4.54 17.92
N ILE A 749 -36.87 -5.11 17.08
CA ILE A 749 -36.51 -5.64 15.75
C ILE A 749 -35.92 -4.54 14.86
N SER A 750 -36.56 -3.36 14.83
CA SER A 750 -36.08 -2.22 14.06
C SER A 750 -34.68 -1.76 14.52
N THR A 751 -34.42 -1.74 15.83
CA THR A 751 -33.11 -1.39 16.38
C THR A 751 -32.04 -2.39 15.98
N VAL A 752 -32.32 -3.70 16.10
CA VAL A 752 -31.40 -4.78 15.73
C VAL A 752 -31.05 -4.73 14.24
N ASP A 753 -32.05 -4.58 13.37
CA ASP A 753 -31.81 -4.45 11.93
C ASP A 753 -31.00 -3.20 11.57
N GLY A 754 -31.23 -2.07 12.26
CA GLY A 754 -30.45 -0.84 12.08
C GLY A 754 -28.99 -1.04 12.48
N LEU A 755 -28.74 -1.75 13.58
CA LEU A 755 -27.41 -2.13 14.04
C LEU A 755 -26.73 -3.11 13.07
N LEU A 756 -27.45 -4.14 12.60
CA LEU A 756 -26.95 -5.12 11.63
C LEU A 756 -26.62 -4.48 10.27
N ALA A 757 -27.43 -3.52 9.83
CA ALA A 757 -27.12 -2.74 8.66
C ALA A 757 -25.87 -1.86 8.87
N SER A 758 -25.69 -1.28 10.05
CA SER A 758 -24.51 -0.46 10.36
C SER A 758 -23.18 -1.24 10.31
N LEU A 759 -23.23 -2.55 10.60
CA LEU A 759 -22.09 -3.49 10.52
C LEU A 759 -21.71 -3.88 9.11
N LYS A 760 -22.68 -3.94 8.18
CA LYS A 760 -22.41 -4.26 6.78
C LYS A 760 -21.91 -2.99 6.08
N SER A 761 -20.81 -3.10 5.32
CA SER A 761 -20.30 -1.98 4.51
C SER A 761 -21.18 -1.68 3.29
N THR A 762 -22.06 -2.63 2.95
CA THR A 762 -23.04 -2.57 1.85
C THR A 762 -24.28 -3.33 2.26
N ILE A 763 -25.45 -2.72 2.06
CA ILE A 763 -26.72 -3.42 2.08
C ILE A 763 -26.86 -4.04 0.69
N ILE A 764 -27.13 -5.34 0.58
CA ILE A 764 -27.52 -5.96 -0.70
C ILE A 764 -28.97 -6.35 -0.50
N ALA A 765 -29.87 -5.55 -1.05
CA ALA A 765 -31.29 -5.87 -1.05
C ALA A 765 -31.56 -6.93 -2.13
N ASP A 766 -31.99 -8.12 -1.71
CA ASP A 766 -32.31 -9.24 -2.63
C ASP A 766 -33.64 -9.03 -3.38
N ASP A 767 -34.44 -8.04 -2.97
CA ASP A 767 -35.80 -7.75 -3.44
C ASP A 767 -35.88 -6.54 -4.40
N LYS A 768 -34.76 -6.10 -4.99
CA LYS A 768 -34.75 -4.92 -5.88
C LYS A 768 -35.56 -5.17 -7.16
N LYS A 769 -36.45 -4.23 -7.48
CA LYS A 769 -37.22 -4.20 -8.72
C LYS A 769 -37.44 -2.75 -9.18
N ASN A 770 -38.02 -2.55 -10.34
CA ASN A 770 -38.46 -1.21 -10.76
C ASN A 770 -39.72 -0.85 -9.96
N ILE A 771 -39.67 0.23 -9.18
CA ILE A 771 -40.77 0.67 -8.31
C ILE A 771 -41.04 2.15 -8.57
N SER A 772 -42.32 2.53 -8.46
CA SER A 772 -42.76 3.93 -8.53
C SER A 772 -42.47 4.66 -7.22
N ILE A 773 -41.99 5.91 -7.32
CA ILE A 773 -41.79 6.75 -6.14
C ILE A 773 -43.12 7.08 -5.46
N GLU A 774 -44.20 7.25 -6.23
CA GLU A 774 -45.54 7.51 -5.72
C GLU A 774 -46.06 6.33 -4.90
N GLU A 775 -45.91 5.10 -5.40
CA GLU A 775 -46.23 3.88 -4.65
C GLU A 775 -45.42 3.82 -3.34
N CYS A 776 -44.12 4.11 -3.40
CA CYS A 776 -43.26 4.10 -2.23
C CYS A 776 -43.69 5.12 -1.18
N VAL A 777 -43.89 6.39 -1.56
CA VAL A 777 -44.28 7.47 -0.66
C VAL A 777 -45.64 7.19 -0.04
N THR A 778 -46.63 6.82 -0.85
CA THR A 778 -47.99 6.54 -0.39
C THR A 778 -48.01 5.37 0.59
N ALA A 779 -47.37 4.24 0.24
CA ALA A 779 -47.31 3.07 1.12
C ALA A 779 -46.55 3.35 2.42
N SER A 780 -45.49 4.17 2.37
CA SER A 780 -44.70 4.51 3.57
C SER A 780 -45.49 5.39 4.54
N ILE A 781 -46.22 6.38 4.03
CA ILE A 781 -46.97 7.32 4.87
C ILE A 781 -48.21 6.65 5.45
N LEU A 782 -48.93 5.85 4.65
CA LEU A 782 -50.11 5.12 5.10
C LEU A 782 -49.75 4.15 6.23
N GLU A 783 -48.66 3.39 6.07
CA GLU A 783 -48.13 2.51 7.12
C GLU A 783 -47.67 3.30 8.35
N TYR A 784 -47.00 4.43 8.17
CA TYR A 784 -46.54 5.27 9.29
C TYR A 784 -47.72 5.85 10.09
N LYS A 785 -48.79 6.32 9.41
CA LYS A 785 -50.02 6.82 10.05
C LYS A 785 -50.78 5.73 10.80
N LEU A 786 -50.88 4.52 10.23
CA LEU A 786 -51.48 3.37 10.93
C LEU A 786 -50.76 3.05 12.25
N LEU A 787 -49.43 3.15 12.26
CA LEU A 787 -48.62 2.84 13.43
C LEU A 787 -48.50 4.00 14.43
N ASN A 788 -48.81 5.23 14.01
CA ASN A 788 -48.71 6.44 14.85
C ASN A 788 -49.92 7.37 14.60
N PRO A 789 -51.14 7.00 15.03
CA PRO A 789 -52.36 7.77 14.77
C PRO A 789 -52.31 9.21 15.32
N GLU A 790 -51.51 9.44 16.36
CA GLU A 790 -51.33 10.73 17.03
C GLU A 790 -50.43 11.72 16.26
N LYS A 791 -49.78 11.29 15.17
CA LYS A 791 -48.86 12.10 14.37
C LYS A 791 -49.49 12.44 13.03
N ASP A 792 -49.96 13.68 12.89
CA ASP A 792 -50.52 14.21 11.65
C ASP A 792 -49.66 15.37 11.08
N GLY A 793 -50.09 16.01 9.98
CA GLY A 793 -49.39 17.17 9.40
C GLY A 793 -48.46 16.87 8.22
N VAL A 794 -48.64 15.73 7.54
CA VAL A 794 -47.88 15.39 6.32
C VAL A 794 -48.65 15.81 5.08
N VAL A 795 -48.09 16.72 4.29
CA VAL A 795 -48.59 17.17 2.99
C VAL A 795 -47.77 16.49 1.88
N ILE A 796 -48.45 15.79 0.98
CA ILE A 796 -47.83 15.06 -0.14
C ILE A 796 -48.14 15.80 -1.43
N ASN A 797 -47.10 16.19 -2.17
CA ASN A 797 -47.23 16.84 -3.48
C ASN A 797 -46.34 16.17 -4.53
N ILE A 798 -46.89 15.17 -5.22
CA ILE A 798 -46.15 14.43 -6.25
C ILE A 798 -46.38 15.12 -7.59
N VAL A 799 -45.44 15.98 -8.00
CA VAL A 799 -45.50 16.74 -9.26
C VAL A 799 -45.13 15.87 -10.45
N GLU A 800 -44.12 15.00 -10.27
CA GLU A 800 -43.67 14.06 -11.31
C GLU A 800 -43.40 12.68 -10.69
N ASN A 801 -44.21 11.68 -11.06
CA ASN A 801 -43.97 10.29 -10.68
C ASN A 801 -42.88 9.68 -11.58
N PHE A 802 -41.85 9.09 -10.96
CA PHE A 802 -40.76 8.41 -11.66
C PHE A 802 -40.51 7.01 -11.13
N LEU A 803 -39.94 6.16 -12.00
CA LEU A 803 -39.53 4.80 -11.69
C LEU A 803 -38.04 4.75 -11.39
N PHE A 804 -37.66 3.96 -10.39
CA PHE A 804 -36.26 3.69 -10.04
C PHE A 804 -36.07 2.21 -9.68
N TYR A 805 -34.84 1.72 -9.76
CA TYR A 805 -34.50 0.35 -9.38
C TYR A 805 -34.12 0.30 -7.89
N GLY A 806 -34.99 -0.28 -7.06
CA GLY A 806 -34.84 -0.25 -5.60
C GLY A 806 -35.74 -1.24 -4.88
N SER A 807 -35.77 -1.15 -3.55
CA SER A 807 -36.59 -1.99 -2.67
C SER A 807 -37.60 -1.13 -1.91
N LEU A 808 -38.88 -1.52 -1.95
CA LEU A 808 -39.96 -0.86 -1.23
C LEU A 808 -39.70 -0.89 0.27
N HIS A 809 -39.21 -2.02 0.79
CA HIS A 809 -38.90 -2.20 2.21
C HIS A 809 -37.88 -1.18 2.71
N TYR A 810 -36.78 -1.00 1.97
CA TYR A 810 -35.75 -0.03 2.35
C TYR A 810 -36.19 1.43 2.21
N ILE A 811 -37.03 1.76 1.21
CA ILE A 811 -37.57 3.12 1.07
C ILE A 811 -38.55 3.46 2.20
N LYS A 812 -39.44 2.52 2.56
CA LYS A 812 -40.32 2.67 3.73
C LYS A 812 -39.52 3.00 4.99
N ARG A 813 -38.39 2.32 5.15
CA ARG A 813 -37.51 2.51 6.30
C ARG A 813 -36.71 3.81 6.25
N LEU A 814 -36.28 4.23 5.05
CA LEU A 814 -35.64 5.53 4.85
C LEU A 814 -36.61 6.65 5.24
N LEU A 815 -37.84 6.60 4.73
CA LEU A 815 -38.86 7.60 4.99
C LEU A 815 -39.31 7.59 6.45
N SER A 816 -39.46 6.42 7.08
CA SER A 816 -39.78 6.35 8.51
C SER A 816 -38.70 6.95 9.40
N ASN A 817 -37.41 6.82 9.03
CA ASN A 817 -36.31 7.51 9.72
C ASN A 817 -36.39 9.03 9.58
N LEU A 818 -36.71 9.55 8.39
CA LEU A 818 -36.88 10.99 8.17
C LEU A 818 -38.09 11.52 8.95
N LEU A 819 -39.23 10.83 8.90
CA LEU A 819 -40.44 11.15 9.67
C LEU A 819 -40.18 11.15 11.18
N ASN A 820 -39.50 10.12 11.69
CA ASN A 820 -39.14 10.04 13.11
C ASN A 820 -38.25 11.21 13.53
N ASN A 821 -37.28 11.62 12.69
CA ASN A 821 -36.44 12.77 12.98
C ASN A 821 -37.26 14.07 12.99
N ALA A 822 -38.14 14.27 12.01
CA ALA A 822 -39.00 15.45 11.92
C ALA A 822 -39.87 15.61 13.18
N TYR A 823 -40.62 14.56 13.56
CA TYR A 823 -41.47 14.60 14.77
C TYR A 823 -40.66 14.69 16.08
N LYS A 824 -39.51 14.00 16.17
CA LYS A 824 -38.65 14.05 17.37
C LYS A 824 -38.11 15.45 17.64
N TYR A 825 -37.79 16.22 16.59
CA TYR A 825 -37.12 17.51 16.72
C TYR A 825 -38.00 18.72 16.44
N GLY A 826 -39.18 18.55 15.83
CA GLY A 826 -40.14 19.62 15.61
C GLY A 826 -41.38 19.59 16.53
N GLY A 827 -41.62 18.52 17.30
CA GLY A 827 -42.72 18.45 18.26
C GLY A 827 -44.05 17.95 17.68
N ARG A 828 -45.19 18.34 18.27
CA ARG A 828 -46.54 17.87 17.88
C ARG A 828 -47.11 18.55 16.63
N ASN A 829 -46.66 19.76 16.29
CA ASN A 829 -47.21 20.58 15.18
C ASN A 829 -46.22 20.68 14.02
N VAL A 830 -45.56 19.58 13.67
CA VAL A 830 -44.61 19.56 12.55
C VAL A 830 -45.36 19.41 11.25
N GLU A 831 -45.18 20.36 10.36
CA GLU A 831 -45.63 20.26 8.98
C GLU A 831 -44.51 19.66 8.15
N ILE A 832 -44.83 18.57 7.45
CA ILE A 832 -43.88 17.82 6.61
C ILE A 832 -44.38 17.89 5.17
N GLU A 833 -43.61 18.53 4.30
CA GLU A 833 -43.87 18.57 2.86
C GLU A 833 -43.01 17.53 2.15
N ILE A 834 -43.65 16.65 1.39
CA ILE A 834 -42.97 15.66 0.56
C ILE A 834 -43.26 15.95 -0.92
N ARG A 835 -42.24 16.33 -1.68
CA ARG A 835 -42.34 16.69 -3.09
C ARG A 835 -41.48 15.79 -3.98
N ALA A 836 -42.01 15.35 -5.12
CA ALA A 836 -41.25 14.56 -6.10
C ALA A 836 -41.17 15.28 -7.47
N GLU A 837 -39.97 15.45 -8.02
CA GLU A 837 -39.70 16.07 -9.33
C GLU A 837 -38.34 15.64 -9.89
N SER A 838 -38.20 15.40 -11.20
CA SER A 838 -36.90 15.19 -11.87
C SER A 838 -35.99 14.12 -11.25
N ASN A 839 -36.55 12.94 -10.91
CA ASN A 839 -35.87 11.85 -10.19
C ASN A 839 -35.36 12.24 -8.79
N LYS A 840 -35.94 13.27 -8.17
CA LYS A 840 -35.64 13.69 -6.81
C LYS A 840 -36.89 13.62 -5.93
N LEU A 841 -36.68 13.23 -4.68
CA LEU A 841 -37.67 13.31 -3.61
C LEU A 841 -37.16 14.31 -2.57
N TYR A 842 -37.91 15.37 -2.37
CA TYR A 842 -37.69 16.41 -1.37
C TYR A 842 -38.54 16.08 -0.16
N PHE A 843 -37.91 16.03 1.01
CA PHE A 843 -38.56 15.86 2.30
C PHE A 843 -38.23 17.07 3.15
N ARG A 844 -39.21 17.92 3.45
CA ARG A 844 -38.99 19.16 4.20
C ARG A 844 -39.85 19.20 5.45
N ASP A 845 -39.24 19.51 6.58
CA ASP A 845 -39.94 19.78 7.84
C ASP A 845 -39.74 21.23 8.31
N ASN A 846 -40.70 21.75 9.08
CA ASN A 846 -40.66 23.06 9.74
C ASN A 846 -40.09 22.99 11.17
N GLY A 847 -39.30 21.95 11.50
CA GLY A 847 -38.72 21.75 12.82
C GLY A 847 -37.60 22.73 13.16
N LYS A 848 -36.92 22.48 14.29
CA LYS A 848 -35.86 23.34 14.85
C LYS A 848 -34.62 23.56 13.94
N GLY A 849 -34.50 22.84 12.83
CA GLY A 849 -33.33 22.89 11.95
C GLY A 849 -32.04 22.33 12.57
N ILE A 850 -31.00 22.27 11.74
CA ILE A 850 -29.64 21.77 12.03
C ILE A 850 -28.68 22.95 11.84
N SER A 851 -27.72 23.16 12.74
CA SER A 851 -26.72 24.22 12.61
C SER A 851 -25.73 23.92 11.48
N GLU A 852 -25.23 24.95 10.81
CA GLU A 852 -24.28 24.79 9.68
C GLU A 852 -23.04 23.99 10.06
N GLU A 853 -22.57 24.10 11.30
CA GLU A 853 -21.43 23.34 11.84
C GLU A 853 -21.67 21.83 11.88
N ASP A 854 -22.93 21.39 11.99
CA ASP A 854 -23.27 19.97 12.17
C ASP A 854 -23.57 19.27 10.84
N ILE A 855 -24.01 20.02 9.83
CA ILE A 855 -24.40 19.48 8.51
C ILE A 855 -23.34 18.54 7.90
N PRO A 856 -22.02 18.82 7.98
CA PRO A 856 -21.00 17.91 7.46
C PRO A 856 -20.99 16.53 8.12
N TYR A 857 -21.46 16.44 9.37
CA TYR A 857 -21.30 15.27 10.23
C TYR A 857 -22.59 14.46 10.45
N ILE A 858 -23.77 14.98 10.08
CA ILE A 858 -25.06 14.32 10.37
C ILE A 858 -25.23 12.92 9.73
N PHE A 859 -24.44 12.64 8.69
CA PHE A 859 -24.43 11.33 8.02
C PHE A 859 -23.29 10.43 8.48
N ASP A 860 -22.44 10.90 9.39
CA ASP A 860 -21.38 10.08 9.98
C ASP A 860 -22.00 9.10 10.97
N LYS A 861 -21.46 7.88 10.97
CA LYS A 861 -21.93 6.83 11.88
C LYS A 861 -21.72 7.28 13.33
N PHE A 862 -22.74 7.09 14.16
CA PHE A 862 -22.73 7.42 15.60
C PHE A 862 -22.69 8.92 15.92
N TYR A 863 -22.86 9.80 14.94
CA TYR A 863 -22.96 11.23 15.19
C TYR A 863 -24.37 11.59 15.67
N SER A 864 -24.49 12.09 16.91
CA SER A 864 -25.77 12.55 17.50
C SER A 864 -25.52 13.60 18.57
N LYS A 865 -26.27 14.73 18.51
CA LYS A 865 -26.31 15.74 19.58
C LYS A 865 -27.34 15.45 20.68
N SER A 866 -28.17 14.42 20.52
CA SER A 866 -29.18 14.09 21.54
C SER A 866 -28.70 12.96 22.44
N LYS A 867 -28.90 13.12 23.76
CA LYS A 867 -28.57 12.09 24.77
C LYS A 867 -29.27 10.74 24.54
N SER A 868 -30.33 10.72 23.72
CA SER A 868 -31.12 9.52 23.37
C SER A 868 -30.98 9.08 21.90
N GLY A 869 -30.09 9.70 21.13
CA GLY A 869 -29.95 9.43 19.70
C GLY A 869 -28.71 8.59 19.41
N THR A 870 -28.91 7.50 18.68
CA THR A 870 -27.87 6.51 18.37
C THR A 870 -26.91 6.98 17.27
N GLY A 871 -27.29 8.03 16.51
CA GLY A 871 -26.52 8.53 15.36
C GLY A 871 -26.47 7.56 14.17
N ILE A 872 -27.35 6.54 14.14
CA ILE A 872 -27.35 5.50 13.09
C ILE A 872 -28.35 5.83 11.98
N GLY A 873 -29.49 6.46 12.29
CA GLY A 873 -30.62 6.61 11.37
C GLY A 873 -30.28 7.31 10.05
N LEU A 874 -29.63 8.48 10.10
CA LEU A 874 -29.26 9.24 8.90
C LEU A 874 -28.11 8.58 8.13
N ALA A 875 -27.12 8.03 8.84
CA ALA A 875 -26.07 7.23 8.22
C ALA A 875 -26.65 6.04 7.43
N PHE A 876 -27.69 5.40 7.97
CA PHE A 876 -28.42 4.33 7.30
C PHE A 876 -29.20 4.82 6.06
N CYS A 877 -29.85 5.99 6.12
CA CYS A 877 -30.48 6.60 4.95
C CYS A 877 -29.47 6.84 3.81
N LYS A 878 -28.27 7.32 4.13
CA LYS A 878 -27.18 7.50 3.16
C LYS A 878 -26.72 6.17 2.53
N MET A 879 -26.65 5.10 3.33
CA MET A 879 -26.31 3.76 2.84
C MET A 879 -27.38 3.21 1.89
N ILE A 880 -28.67 3.36 2.21
CA ILE A 880 -29.78 2.94 1.34
C ILE A 880 -29.70 3.67 -0.01
N MET A 881 -29.54 4.99 0.00
CA MET A 881 -29.47 5.76 -1.24
C MET A 881 -28.27 5.32 -2.10
N HIS A 882 -27.10 5.13 -1.49
CA HIS A 882 -25.92 4.67 -2.19
C HIS A 882 -26.11 3.25 -2.79
N ASP A 883 -26.78 2.34 -2.09
CA ASP A 883 -27.08 1.00 -2.60
C ASP A 883 -28.06 1.01 -3.80
N MET A 884 -28.93 2.01 -3.87
CA MET A 884 -29.80 2.25 -5.03
C MET A 884 -29.11 3.04 -6.15
N GLY A 885 -27.82 3.36 -6.02
CA GLY A 885 -27.07 4.18 -6.99
C GLY A 885 -27.46 5.66 -6.97
N GLY A 886 -28.13 6.10 -5.90
CA GLY A 886 -28.54 7.48 -5.65
C GLY A 886 -27.70 8.15 -4.56
N TYR A 887 -28.08 9.37 -4.17
CA TYR A 887 -27.45 10.11 -3.08
C TYR A 887 -28.48 10.90 -2.26
N ILE A 888 -28.12 11.21 -1.01
CA ILE A 888 -28.91 12.06 -0.10
C ILE A 888 -28.11 13.31 0.28
N GLU A 889 -28.75 14.47 0.23
CA GLU A 889 -28.22 15.75 0.70
C GLU A 889 -29.15 16.34 1.77
N CYS A 890 -28.63 17.22 2.62
CA CYS A 890 -29.39 17.94 3.64
C CYS A 890 -29.13 19.44 3.52
N LYS A 891 -30.20 20.23 3.44
CA LYS A 891 -30.21 21.69 3.56
C LYS A 891 -31.02 22.06 4.78
N SER A 892 -30.46 22.84 5.68
CA SER A 892 -31.18 23.22 6.89
C SER A 892 -30.78 24.61 7.35
N ARG A 893 -31.73 25.29 8.00
CA ARG A 893 -31.48 26.55 8.68
C ARG A 893 -31.99 26.44 10.11
N LEU A 894 -31.09 26.64 11.06
CA LEU A 894 -31.40 26.58 12.49
C LEU A 894 -32.58 27.50 12.83
N GLY A 895 -33.55 26.96 13.58
CA GLY A 895 -34.81 27.61 13.96
C GLY A 895 -35.85 27.76 12.84
N LYS A 896 -35.61 27.24 11.63
CA LYS A 896 -36.55 27.41 10.49
C LYS A 896 -37.01 26.11 9.84
N TYR A 897 -36.09 25.30 9.30
CA TYR A 897 -36.46 24.10 8.54
C TYR A 897 -35.31 23.12 8.38
N THR A 898 -35.63 21.88 8.05
CA THR A 898 -34.70 20.87 7.53
C THR A 898 -35.27 20.29 6.25
N GLU A 899 -34.45 20.18 5.20
CA GLU A 899 -34.81 19.64 3.91
C GLU A 899 -33.81 18.56 3.50
N PHE A 900 -34.29 17.34 3.31
CA PHE A 900 -33.52 16.23 2.74
C PHE A 900 -33.86 16.08 1.25
N ILE A 901 -32.83 15.99 0.41
CA ILE A 901 -32.95 15.83 -1.03
C ILE A 901 -32.41 14.46 -1.41
N LEU A 902 -33.29 13.57 -1.83
CA LEU A 902 -32.99 12.20 -2.25
C LEU A 902 -32.95 12.15 -3.77
N THR A 903 -31.79 11.87 -4.36
CA THR A 903 -31.63 11.81 -5.83
C THR A 903 -31.46 10.37 -6.29
N PHE A 904 -32.29 9.95 -7.24
CA PHE A 904 -32.31 8.60 -7.79
C PHE A 904 -31.70 8.56 -9.21
N PRO A 905 -31.05 7.44 -9.60
CA PRO A 905 -30.52 7.31 -10.95
C PRO A 905 -31.65 7.14 -11.98
N ALA A 906 -31.57 7.88 -13.10
CA ALA A 906 -32.55 7.75 -14.19
C ALA A 906 -32.50 6.36 -14.84
N LEU A 907 -33.67 5.71 -14.99
CA LEU A 907 -33.78 4.47 -15.74
C LEU A 907 -33.46 4.72 -17.22
N LYS A 908 -32.38 4.13 -17.73
CA LYS A 908 -32.03 4.20 -19.16
C LYS A 908 -33.19 3.66 -20.01
N LYS A 909 -33.83 4.52 -20.79
CA LYS A 909 -34.76 4.11 -21.86
C LYS A 909 -34.06 3.08 -22.74
N ARG A 910 -34.54 1.83 -22.72
CA ARG A 910 -34.10 0.77 -23.64
C ARG A 910 -34.36 1.28 -25.07
N LYS A 911 -33.31 1.58 -25.84
CA LYS A 911 -33.46 1.87 -27.28
C LYS A 911 -34.17 0.66 -27.90
N LYS A 912 -35.38 0.86 -28.43
CA LYS A 912 -36.06 -0.13 -29.28
C LYS A 912 -35.05 -0.58 -30.34
N LYS A 913 -34.69 -1.86 -30.35
CA LYS A 913 -34.07 -2.47 -31.53
C LYS A 913 -35.07 -2.25 -32.66
N LYS A 914 -34.68 -1.48 -33.69
CA LYS A 914 -35.39 -1.52 -34.96
C LYS A 914 -35.33 -2.97 -35.43
N ALA A 915 -36.51 -3.52 -35.70
CA ALA A 915 -36.71 -4.86 -36.25
C ALA A 915 -36.03 -4.98 -37.62
#